data_AF-A0AAE4FM21-F1
#
_entry.id   AF-A0AAE4FM21-F1
#
_cell.length_a   1.000
_cell.length_b   1.000
_cell.length_c   1.000
_cell.angle_alpha   90.00
_cell.angle_beta   90.00
_cell.angle_gamma   90.00
#
_symmetry.space_group_name_H-M   'P 1'
#
loop_
_entity.id
_entity.type
_entity.pdbx_description
1 polymer ?
#
loop_
_entity_poly.entity_id
_entity_poly.type
_entity_poly.pdbx_seq_one_letter_code
_entity_poly.pdbx_strand_id
1 'polypeptide(L)'
;MLNKKRSFLGLNIISLFFIVGLLILPIHVQAYNNLIINLEAPKENEILNGNELNVKGSIDSKEKVKSIEVYLNNEKIGQAEAEVAISKDSIYITKFQYKKGIDNIKSGEHLLKIIAMDENEQKEEKSLKIYVENQQKKTVENNKLQSEENNNTYKETKASSVPLTGKATIQTYDIMLGNQYITNGKLSTGKEYTIKGYASSPNGVLYEFWVKEVSTGVWTKIRDYKEDRYANWTPNKNGQYVIAVNVKDKYSNANMDGRVEKTFTVETQSGKATIQTYDIMLENQYITSGKLSTGKEYTIKGYASSPNGVLYEFWVKEASTGVWIKIRDYKEDRYANWTPSKNGQYVIAVNVKDKYSNANIDGRIEKTFTVETQSGKATIQTYDIMLENQYITNGKLSTGKEYTIKGYASSPNGVLYEFWVKEASTGVWTKIRDYKEDRYANWTPSKSGQYVIAVNVKDKYSNANMDGRIEKTFTVEIQSGKATIQTYDIMLGNQYITGGKLSSGKTYTIKGYASSPNGVLYEFWVKEVSTGVWTKIRDYKEDRYANWTPNKSGQFVIAVNVKDKYSSASVDGKVEKSFNVDCEQGKATIQTYDIMLGDKYITSYQLEIGKTYTIKGYANSTNKVLYEFWVKDLNTGSLIKIRDFNEDRYANWTPTKLGRYAIIVKVKDIFSSNVSDSQVEKTFAVISNAGSKTVVVDAGHGGYDSGAVGPTGIKEKDVTLKVALKLGKILENNGVKVIYTRTSDNVSWPSNESQDLAARVAIANSNKTDLYVSIHTNSFNGSANGTETYYYDGSAKGKETAEKVQKELVNSIGLYDRGVKTAGYYVLKNTISPSILVELGFIDNRNEEILLNSDWFQQKCAEAIAKGILGTSFM
;
A
#
# COMPACT_ATOMS: atom_id res chain seq x y z
N MET A 1 -47.05 51.34 -37.25
CA MET A 1 -45.91 52.20 -36.82
C MET A 1 -45.72 51.97 -35.32
N LEU A 2 -44.68 51.25 -34.89
CA LEU A 2 -43.28 51.65 -34.67
C LEU A 2 -43.02 52.25 -33.27
N ASN A 3 -41.96 51.69 -32.65
CA ASN A 3 -41.01 52.31 -31.70
C ASN A 3 -41.44 52.47 -30.23
N LYS A 4 -40.57 52.31 -29.20
CA LYS A 4 -39.11 52.05 -29.07
C LYS A 4 -38.81 51.76 -27.57
N LYS A 5 -37.94 50.79 -27.21
CA LYS A 5 -36.53 50.91 -26.71
C LYS A 5 -36.35 51.59 -25.32
N ARG A 6 -35.42 51.24 -24.40
CA ARG A 6 -34.04 50.64 -24.39
C ARG A 6 -33.67 50.34 -22.90
N SER A 7 -33.10 49.18 -22.51
CA SER A 7 -31.69 48.68 -22.42
C SER A 7 -30.73 49.32 -21.38
N PHE A 8 -30.12 48.49 -20.52
CA PHE A 8 -29.00 48.78 -19.61
C PHE A 8 -27.84 47.76 -19.83
N LEU A 9 -26.59 48.24 -19.77
CA LEU A 9 -25.28 47.53 -19.68
C LEU A 9 -24.77 47.72 -18.22
N GLY A 10 -23.95 46.91 -17.54
CA GLY A 10 -23.18 45.70 -17.85
C GLY A 10 -22.37 45.23 -16.60
N LEU A 11 -21.45 44.27 -16.84
CA LEU A 11 -20.44 43.60 -15.98
C LEU A 11 -20.80 42.27 -15.27
N ASN A 12 -20.33 41.18 -15.91
CA ASN A 12 -19.46 40.10 -15.41
C ASN A 12 -19.66 39.56 -13.97
N ILE A 13 -20.08 38.30 -13.89
CA ILE A 13 -19.42 37.16 -13.19
C ILE A 13 -20.31 35.93 -13.46
N ILE A 14 -19.84 34.99 -14.29
CA ILE A 14 -20.48 33.69 -14.49
C ILE A 14 -19.90 32.72 -13.46
N SER A 15 -20.81 32.08 -12.73
CA SER A 15 -20.55 31.16 -11.63
C SER A 15 -19.86 29.89 -12.12
N LEU A 16 -18.76 29.57 -11.43
CA LEU A 16 -17.90 28.42 -11.56
C LEU A 16 -18.65 27.14 -11.13
N PHE A 17 -18.94 26.22 -12.07
CA PHE A 17 -19.25 24.83 -11.73
C PHE A 17 -17.94 24.07 -11.55
N PHE A 18 -17.67 23.59 -10.34
CA PHE A 18 -16.59 22.65 -10.04
C PHE A 18 -16.93 21.28 -10.66
N ILE A 19 -16.49 21.07 -11.90
CA ILE A 19 -16.23 19.74 -12.44
C ILE A 19 -14.72 19.56 -12.33
N VAL A 20 -14.27 18.68 -11.44
CA VAL A 20 -12.90 18.18 -11.44
C VAL A 20 -12.77 17.27 -12.66
N GLY A 21 -12.58 17.88 -13.83
CA GLY A 21 -12.08 17.21 -15.01
C GLY A 21 -10.60 16.96 -14.80
N LEU A 22 -10.22 15.72 -14.47
CA LEU A 22 -8.84 15.28 -14.61
C LEU A 22 -8.43 15.49 -16.07
N LEU A 23 -7.61 16.50 -16.31
CA LEU A 23 -6.71 16.56 -17.46
C LEU A 23 -5.80 15.34 -17.39
N ILE A 24 -6.19 14.24 -18.04
CA ILE A 24 -5.26 13.17 -18.37
C ILE A 24 -4.49 13.66 -19.60
N LEU A 25 -3.46 14.47 -19.36
CA LEU A 25 -2.30 14.50 -20.25
C LEU A 25 -1.79 13.05 -20.35
N PRO A 26 -1.42 12.52 -21.52
CA PRO A 26 -0.68 11.28 -21.59
C PRO A 26 0.70 11.56 -21.03
N ILE A 27 0.83 11.53 -19.71
CA ILE A 27 2.10 11.21 -19.07
C ILE A 27 2.40 9.82 -19.63
N HIS A 28 3.39 9.71 -20.51
CA HIS A 28 4.14 8.47 -20.60
C HIS A 28 4.74 8.26 -19.22
N VAL A 29 3.96 7.66 -18.32
CA VAL A 29 4.51 6.95 -17.19
C VAL A 29 5.22 5.80 -17.87
N GLN A 30 6.51 6.01 -18.15
CA GLN A 30 7.42 4.91 -18.27
C GLN A 30 7.19 4.11 -16.99
N ALA A 31 6.49 2.97 -17.11
CA ALA A 31 6.29 2.07 -16.01
C ALA A 31 7.69 1.81 -15.46
N TYR A 32 7.98 2.34 -14.26
CA TYR A 32 9.17 1.90 -13.56
C TYR A 32 8.95 0.41 -13.33
N ASN A 33 9.71 -0.41 -14.04
CA ASN A 33 9.74 -1.86 -13.85
C ASN A 33 9.93 -2.11 -12.35
N ASN A 34 8.89 -2.62 -11.69
CA ASN A 34 8.96 -2.96 -10.26
C ASN A 34 9.37 -4.43 -10.07
N LEU A 35 9.90 -5.09 -11.12
CA LEU A 35 10.56 -6.38 -11.02
C LEU A 35 12.07 -6.15 -10.89
N ILE A 36 12.69 -6.72 -9.86
CA ILE A 36 14.14 -6.66 -9.65
C ILE A 36 14.68 -8.07 -9.53
N ILE A 37 15.64 -8.43 -10.39
CA ILE A 37 16.30 -9.75 -10.36
C ILE A 37 17.59 -9.68 -9.53
N ASN A 38 17.58 -10.35 -8.38
CA ASN A 38 18.71 -10.46 -7.45
C ASN A 38 19.36 -11.85 -7.60
N LEU A 39 20.43 -11.95 -8.41
CA LEU A 39 21.17 -13.20 -8.62
C LEU A 39 22.18 -13.45 -7.51
N GLU A 40 22.16 -14.67 -6.96
CA GLU A 40 23.13 -15.16 -5.97
C GLU A 40 24.25 -15.99 -6.61
N ALA A 41 23.94 -16.77 -7.64
CA ALA A 41 24.89 -17.53 -8.44
C ALA A 41 24.31 -17.82 -9.84
N PRO A 42 25.13 -17.94 -10.90
CA PRO A 42 26.57 -17.68 -10.91
C PRO A 42 26.90 -16.17 -10.86
N LYS A 43 28.12 -15.82 -10.46
CA LYS A 43 28.64 -14.45 -10.45
C LYS A 43 29.22 -14.07 -11.82
N GLU A 44 29.30 -12.77 -12.10
CA GLU A 44 29.94 -12.26 -13.32
C GLU A 44 31.38 -12.80 -13.44
N ASN A 45 31.69 -13.37 -14.61
CA ASN A 45 32.96 -14.02 -14.95
C ASN A 45 33.32 -15.24 -14.08
N GLU A 46 32.33 -15.90 -13.47
CA GLU A 46 32.56 -17.16 -12.75
C GLU A 46 32.98 -18.29 -13.71
N ILE A 47 34.02 -19.03 -13.33
CA ILE A 47 34.50 -20.21 -14.04
C ILE A 47 33.78 -21.44 -13.49
N LEU A 48 32.96 -22.07 -14.33
CA LEU A 48 32.23 -23.28 -14.02
C LEU A 48 33.10 -24.51 -14.36
N ASN A 49 33.68 -25.09 -13.31
CA ASN A 49 34.56 -26.28 -13.36
C ASN A 49 33.83 -27.60 -13.05
N GLY A 50 32.51 -27.58 -12.94
CA GLY A 50 31.67 -28.74 -12.62
C GLY A 50 30.75 -29.15 -13.77
N ASN A 51 30.02 -30.24 -13.58
CA ASN A 51 29.13 -30.78 -14.63
C ASN A 51 27.75 -30.09 -14.69
N GLU A 52 27.48 -29.10 -13.84
CA GLU A 52 26.15 -28.49 -13.70
C GLU A 52 26.23 -26.94 -13.61
N LEU A 53 25.37 -26.26 -14.35
CA LEU A 53 25.05 -24.83 -14.20
C LEU A 53 23.95 -24.70 -13.15
N ASN A 54 24.26 -23.98 -12.07
CA ASN A 54 23.32 -23.67 -11.00
C ASN A 54 23.01 -22.18 -10.97
N VAL A 55 21.81 -21.79 -11.39
CA VAL A 55 21.31 -20.41 -11.35
C VAL A 55 20.36 -20.27 -10.18
N LYS A 56 20.65 -19.36 -9.24
CA LYS A 56 19.82 -19.12 -8.06
C LYS A 56 19.73 -17.64 -7.72
N GLY A 57 18.60 -17.22 -7.18
CA GLY A 57 18.38 -15.83 -6.80
C GLY A 57 16.99 -15.58 -6.22
N SER A 58 16.64 -14.30 -6.10
CA SER A 58 15.30 -13.83 -5.77
C SER A 58 14.80 -12.78 -6.77
N ILE A 59 13.48 -12.66 -6.86
CA ILE A 59 12.79 -11.62 -7.62
C ILE A 59 11.91 -10.86 -6.66
N ASP A 60 12.11 -9.54 -6.59
CA ASP A 60 11.25 -8.64 -5.85
C ASP A 60 10.22 -8.06 -6.83
N SER A 61 8.93 -8.22 -6.55
CA SER A 61 7.85 -7.80 -7.44
C SER A 61 6.60 -7.33 -6.69
N LYS A 62 5.83 -6.41 -7.28
CA LYS A 62 4.54 -5.99 -6.70
C LYS A 62 3.43 -7.00 -6.91
N GLU A 63 3.56 -7.82 -7.95
CA GLU A 63 2.64 -8.90 -8.30
C GLU A 63 3.36 -10.24 -8.24
N LYS A 64 2.61 -11.35 -8.28
CA LYS A 64 3.23 -12.68 -8.31
C LYS A 64 3.98 -12.90 -9.62
N VAL A 65 5.13 -13.58 -9.52
CA VAL A 65 5.92 -13.97 -10.69
C VAL A 65 5.21 -15.11 -11.42
N LYS A 66 4.92 -14.91 -12.71
CA LYS A 66 4.27 -15.85 -13.63
C LYS A 66 5.27 -16.81 -14.26
N SER A 67 6.47 -16.35 -14.63
CA SER A 67 7.53 -17.21 -15.17
C SER A 67 8.94 -16.65 -14.98
N ILE A 68 9.94 -17.55 -14.97
CA ILE A 68 11.36 -17.23 -14.86
C ILE A 68 12.11 -18.07 -15.90
N GLU A 69 12.49 -17.46 -17.02
CA GLU A 69 13.12 -18.16 -18.14
C GLU A 69 14.63 -17.95 -18.11
N VAL A 70 15.39 -19.03 -18.37
CA VAL A 70 16.85 -19.01 -18.39
C VAL A 70 17.34 -19.27 -19.81
N TYR A 71 18.24 -18.42 -20.26
CA TYR A 71 18.84 -18.40 -21.59
C TYR A 71 20.35 -18.50 -21.52
N LEU A 72 20.95 -19.19 -22.48
CA LEU A 72 22.40 -19.20 -22.70
C LEU A 72 22.66 -18.85 -24.16
N ASN A 73 23.48 -17.83 -24.42
CA ASN A 73 23.77 -17.33 -25.78
C ASN A 73 22.49 -17.08 -26.61
N ASN A 74 21.47 -16.49 -25.99
CA ASN A 74 20.13 -16.22 -26.55
C ASN A 74 19.27 -17.46 -26.89
N GLU A 75 19.69 -18.67 -26.55
CA GLU A 75 18.85 -19.87 -26.63
C GLU A 75 18.21 -20.18 -25.27
N LYS A 76 16.89 -20.41 -25.24
CA LYS A 76 16.16 -20.76 -24.01
C LYS A 76 16.60 -22.15 -23.56
N ILE A 77 17.26 -22.24 -22.41
CA ILE A 77 17.75 -23.52 -21.88
C ILE A 77 16.77 -24.18 -20.90
N GLY A 78 15.85 -23.41 -20.30
CA GLY A 78 14.79 -23.91 -19.43
C GLY A 78 14.01 -22.82 -18.70
N GLN A 79 13.19 -23.24 -17.73
CA GLN A 79 12.43 -22.37 -16.82
C GLN A 79 12.80 -22.73 -15.37
N ALA A 80 13.08 -21.73 -14.54
CA ALA A 80 13.46 -21.92 -13.14
C ALA A 80 12.23 -22.25 -12.27
N GLU A 81 12.43 -23.07 -11.24
CA GLU A 81 11.40 -23.36 -10.25
C GLU A 81 11.35 -22.21 -9.22
N ALA A 82 10.14 -21.76 -8.90
CA ALA A 82 9.88 -20.70 -7.94
C ALA A 82 9.41 -21.28 -6.59
N GLU A 83 10.03 -20.88 -5.49
CA GLU A 83 9.63 -21.24 -4.13
C GLU A 83 8.72 -20.15 -3.50
N VAL A 84 7.81 -20.57 -2.62
CA VAL A 84 6.66 -19.78 -2.11
C VAL A 84 7.07 -18.43 -1.51
N ALA A 85 6.33 -17.38 -1.88
CA ALA A 85 6.53 -16.00 -1.50
C ALA A 85 6.22 -15.72 -0.01
N ILE A 86 7.13 -15.01 0.67
CA ILE A 86 6.89 -14.41 1.98
C ILE A 86 6.52 -12.94 1.74
N SER A 87 5.30 -12.55 2.16
CA SER A 87 4.85 -11.15 2.10
C SER A 87 5.55 -10.35 3.19
N LYS A 88 6.27 -9.30 2.80
CA LYS A 88 6.75 -8.24 3.69
C LYS A 88 6.49 -6.91 3.00
N ASP A 89 5.74 -6.02 3.66
CA ASP A 89 5.54 -4.63 3.23
C ASP A 89 5.03 -4.44 1.78
N SER A 90 4.06 -5.26 1.34
CA SER A 90 3.40 -5.15 0.03
C SER A 90 4.27 -5.45 -1.21
N ILE A 91 5.38 -6.18 -1.05
CA ILE A 91 6.21 -6.72 -2.13
C ILE A 91 6.28 -8.25 -2.01
N TYR A 92 6.08 -8.97 -3.11
CA TYR A 92 6.33 -10.40 -3.24
C TYR A 92 7.83 -10.63 -3.48
N ILE A 93 8.46 -11.43 -2.62
CA ILE A 93 9.84 -11.91 -2.85
C ILE A 93 9.73 -13.38 -3.27
N THR A 94 10.06 -13.66 -4.54
CA THR A 94 10.03 -15.01 -5.12
C THR A 94 11.46 -15.54 -5.21
N LYS A 95 11.80 -16.57 -4.45
CA LYS A 95 13.09 -17.27 -4.61
C LYS A 95 13.01 -18.24 -5.77
N PHE A 96 14.11 -18.41 -6.50
CA PHE A 96 14.16 -19.35 -7.62
C PHE A 96 15.47 -20.09 -7.72
N GLN A 97 15.40 -21.29 -8.29
CA GLN A 97 16.55 -22.10 -8.64
C GLN A 97 16.36 -22.81 -9.98
N TYR A 98 17.45 -22.92 -10.73
CA TYR A 98 17.53 -23.67 -11.96
C TYR A 98 18.86 -24.42 -12.04
N LYS A 99 18.79 -25.71 -12.40
CA LYS A 99 19.96 -26.59 -12.57
C LYS A 99 19.92 -27.23 -13.93
N LYS A 100 21.06 -27.27 -14.62
CA LYS A 100 21.21 -27.97 -15.90
C LYS A 100 22.63 -28.51 -16.09
N GLY A 101 22.74 -29.76 -16.54
CA GLY A 101 24.02 -30.34 -16.92
C GLY A 101 24.69 -29.55 -18.06
N ILE A 102 25.99 -29.27 -17.91
CA ILE A 102 26.79 -28.49 -18.87
C ILE A 102 27.83 -29.32 -19.64
N ASP A 103 27.78 -30.65 -19.53
CA ASP A 103 28.70 -31.58 -20.19
C ASP A 103 28.75 -31.43 -21.71
N ASN A 104 27.67 -30.95 -22.34
CA ASN A 104 27.57 -30.73 -23.79
C ASN A 104 27.80 -29.26 -24.22
N ILE A 105 28.14 -28.37 -23.28
CA ILE A 105 28.43 -26.96 -23.56
C ILE A 105 29.91 -26.82 -23.89
N LYS A 106 30.22 -26.08 -24.97
CA LYS A 106 31.60 -25.85 -25.42
C LYS A 106 32.36 -25.06 -24.36
N SER A 107 33.65 -25.35 -24.16
CA SER A 107 34.47 -24.50 -23.29
C SER A 107 34.60 -23.09 -23.88
N GLY A 108 34.47 -22.06 -23.04
CA GLY A 108 34.56 -20.67 -23.46
C GLY A 108 33.63 -19.73 -22.69
N GLU A 109 33.59 -18.47 -23.13
CA GLU A 109 32.69 -17.45 -22.61
C GLU A 109 31.27 -17.66 -23.15
N HIS A 110 30.28 -17.61 -22.25
CA HIS A 110 28.86 -17.67 -22.58
C HIS A 110 28.10 -16.53 -21.91
N LEU A 111 27.07 -16.02 -22.59
CA LEU A 111 26.14 -15.04 -22.04
C LEU A 111 24.96 -15.76 -21.39
N LEU A 112 24.89 -15.71 -20.07
CA LEU A 112 23.74 -16.20 -19.31
C LEU A 112 22.72 -15.05 -19.16
N LYS A 113 21.46 -15.31 -19.46
CA LYS A 113 20.37 -14.34 -19.41
C LYS A 113 19.15 -14.92 -18.68
N ILE A 114 18.59 -14.14 -17.76
CA ILE A 114 17.40 -14.50 -16.98
C ILE A 114 16.30 -13.49 -17.32
N ILE A 115 15.12 -13.97 -17.69
CA ILE A 115 13.94 -13.14 -17.95
C ILE A 115 12.86 -13.52 -16.94
N ALA A 116 12.43 -12.57 -16.11
CA ALA A 116 11.31 -12.74 -15.20
C ALA A 116 10.06 -12.06 -15.77
N MET A 117 8.89 -12.67 -15.60
CA MET A 117 7.59 -12.10 -15.97
C MET A 117 6.60 -12.21 -14.82
N ASP A 118 5.85 -11.14 -14.53
CA ASP A 118 4.77 -11.15 -13.54
C ASP A 118 3.39 -11.48 -14.14
N GLU A 119 2.36 -11.61 -13.29
CA GLU A 119 0.97 -11.87 -13.71
C GLU A 119 0.36 -10.79 -14.62
N ASN A 120 0.92 -9.56 -14.60
CA ASN A 120 0.52 -8.44 -15.46
C ASN A 120 1.35 -8.34 -16.76
N GLU A 121 2.16 -9.36 -17.06
CA GLU A 121 3.03 -9.45 -18.24
C GLU A 121 4.16 -8.41 -18.31
N GLN A 122 4.51 -7.78 -17.19
CA GLN A 122 5.73 -6.96 -17.09
C GLN A 122 6.95 -7.87 -17.07
N LYS A 123 8.03 -7.46 -17.74
CA LYS A 123 9.25 -8.25 -17.88
C LYS A 123 10.48 -7.49 -17.39
N GLU A 124 11.36 -8.21 -16.71
CA GLU A 124 12.70 -7.73 -16.37
C GLU A 124 13.74 -8.74 -16.85
N GLU A 125 14.91 -8.23 -17.25
CA GLU A 125 16.02 -9.02 -17.78
C GLU A 125 17.31 -8.76 -16.99
N LYS A 126 18.05 -9.82 -16.70
CA LYS A 126 19.41 -9.73 -16.19
C LYS A 126 20.34 -10.64 -16.95
N SER A 127 21.47 -10.10 -17.41
CA SER A 127 22.47 -10.81 -18.19
C SER A 127 23.83 -10.72 -17.52
N LEU A 128 24.62 -11.81 -17.58
CA LEU A 128 25.99 -11.87 -17.07
C LEU A 128 26.84 -12.84 -17.91
N LYS A 129 28.15 -12.60 -17.95
CA LYS A 129 29.11 -13.51 -18.60
C LYS A 129 29.54 -14.61 -17.65
N ILE A 130 29.55 -15.85 -18.11
CA ILE A 130 30.12 -17.01 -17.42
C ILE A 130 31.16 -17.70 -18.31
N TYR A 131 32.11 -18.39 -17.70
CA TYR A 131 33.08 -19.21 -18.44
C TYR A 131 32.87 -20.68 -18.10
N VAL A 132 32.67 -21.51 -19.12
CA VAL A 132 32.53 -22.97 -18.96
C VAL A 132 33.88 -23.62 -19.28
N GLU A 133 34.39 -24.45 -18.39
CA GLU A 133 35.62 -25.22 -18.61
C GLU A 133 35.33 -26.73 -18.61
N ASN A 134 35.13 -27.28 -19.81
CA ASN A 134 34.78 -28.69 -20.00
C ASN A 134 36.06 -29.56 -20.04
N GLN A 135 36.18 -30.52 -19.12
CA GLN A 135 37.40 -31.33 -18.91
C GLN A 135 37.68 -32.39 -19.99
N GLN A 136 36.99 -32.41 -21.13
CA GLN A 136 37.28 -33.33 -22.24
C GLN A 136 38.01 -32.66 -23.41
N LYS A 137 39.32 -32.41 -23.23
CA LYS A 137 40.37 -32.66 -24.24
C LYS A 137 41.77 -32.40 -23.68
N LYS A 138 42.29 -33.37 -22.93
CA LYS A 138 43.70 -33.78 -23.01
C LYS A 138 43.67 -35.24 -23.41
N THR A 139 44.03 -35.53 -24.66
CA THR A 139 44.68 -36.75 -25.19
C THR A 139 44.42 -36.80 -26.71
N VAL A 140 45.35 -36.32 -27.53
CA VAL A 140 45.92 -37.05 -28.68
C VAL A 140 47.31 -36.46 -28.93
N GLU A 141 48.29 -36.93 -28.17
CA GLU A 141 49.55 -37.39 -28.74
C GLU A 141 50.20 -38.32 -27.71
N ASN A 142 50.76 -39.40 -28.22
CA ASN A 142 51.41 -40.51 -27.50
C ASN A 142 50.47 -41.58 -26.93
N ASN A 143 49.89 -42.36 -27.84
CA ASN A 143 50.05 -43.81 -27.74
C ASN A 143 50.76 -44.33 -28.99
N LYS A 144 52.05 -44.61 -28.84
CA LYS A 144 52.70 -45.70 -29.55
C LYS A 144 53.55 -46.47 -28.54
N LEU A 145 53.19 -47.75 -28.42
CA LEU A 145 53.93 -48.84 -27.78
C LEU A 145 53.89 -48.90 -26.25
N GLN A 146 53.00 -49.75 -25.72
CA GLN A 146 53.48 -50.98 -25.09
C GLN A 146 52.35 -52.00 -24.93
N SER A 147 52.49 -53.08 -25.67
CA SER A 147 51.97 -54.39 -25.30
C SER A 147 52.95 -55.05 -24.31
N GLU A 148 52.39 -56.00 -23.56
CA GLU A 148 53.04 -57.15 -22.93
C GLU A 148 53.57 -57.02 -21.50
N GLU A 149 52.73 -57.55 -20.60
CA GLU A 149 53.03 -58.71 -19.75
C GLU A 149 53.94 -58.56 -18.52
N ASN A 150 53.23 -58.71 -17.39
CA ASN A 150 53.43 -59.76 -16.39
C ASN A 150 54.47 -59.60 -15.27
N ASN A 151 53.91 -59.93 -14.09
CA ASN A 151 54.49 -60.64 -12.95
C ASN A 151 55.04 -59.85 -11.77
N ASN A 152 54.30 -60.04 -10.68
CA ASN A 152 54.73 -60.42 -9.35
C ASN A 152 55.39 -59.37 -8.44
N THR A 153 54.62 -59.07 -7.38
CA THR A 153 55.00 -59.23 -5.97
C THR A 153 56.31 -58.59 -5.54
N TYR A 154 56.24 -57.55 -4.68
CA TYR A 154 56.69 -57.65 -3.28
C TYR A 154 56.36 -56.35 -2.52
N LYS A 155 56.21 -56.57 -1.22
CA LYS A 155 55.77 -55.70 -0.14
C LYS A 155 56.65 -54.49 0.16
N GLU A 156 55.99 -53.55 0.85
CA GLU A 156 56.47 -52.71 1.97
C GLU A 156 57.70 -51.83 1.73
N THR A 157 57.56 -50.52 1.93
CA THR A 157 57.79 -49.91 3.26
C THR A 157 57.61 -48.39 3.19
N LYS A 158 56.98 -47.83 4.24
CA LYS A 158 57.04 -46.41 4.56
C LYS A 158 58.51 -46.04 4.83
N ALA A 159 59.02 -45.06 4.10
CA ALA A 159 60.20 -44.31 4.49
C ALA A 159 59.86 -42.82 4.53
N SER A 160 59.93 -42.28 5.75
CA SER A 160 60.01 -40.85 6.05
C SER A 160 61.18 -40.22 5.30
N SER A 161 61.01 -39.07 4.64
CA SER A 161 62.15 -38.26 4.17
C SER A 161 61.88 -36.75 4.24
N VAL A 162 62.81 -36.12 4.97
CA VAL A 162 63.11 -34.73 5.28
C VAL A 162 62.79 -33.71 4.16
N PRO A 163 62.39 -32.45 4.49
CA PRO A 163 62.25 -31.40 3.49
C PRO A 163 63.62 -31.07 2.88
N LEU A 164 63.74 -31.23 1.56
CA LEU A 164 64.90 -30.77 0.80
C LEU A 164 64.96 -29.25 0.83
N THR A 165 65.92 -28.70 1.58
CA THR A 165 66.19 -27.27 1.62
C THR A 165 66.77 -26.82 0.27
N GLY A 166 65.95 -26.16 -0.55
CA GLY A 166 66.35 -25.50 -1.79
C GLY A 166 66.03 -24.00 -1.73
N LYS A 167 66.83 -23.16 -2.39
CA LYS A 167 66.53 -21.74 -2.62
C LYS A 167 66.38 -21.48 -4.12
N ALA A 168 65.34 -20.76 -4.53
CA ALA A 168 65.21 -20.33 -5.92
C ALA A 168 66.13 -19.14 -6.22
N THR A 169 66.76 -19.16 -7.40
CA THR A 169 67.58 -18.04 -7.91
C THR A 169 66.96 -17.49 -9.18
N ILE A 170 66.67 -16.19 -9.23
CA ILE A 170 66.19 -15.48 -10.41
C ILE A 170 67.35 -14.82 -11.16
N GLN A 171 67.43 -15.05 -12.47
CA GLN A 171 68.46 -14.45 -13.31
C GLN A 171 68.01 -13.09 -13.87
N THR A 172 66.81 -13.02 -14.44
CA THR A 172 66.28 -11.81 -15.10
C THR A 172 64.77 -11.95 -15.34
N TYR A 173 64.18 -10.92 -15.92
CA TYR A 173 62.86 -10.99 -16.57
C TYR A 173 62.85 -10.18 -17.86
N ASP A 174 61.98 -10.58 -18.78
CA ASP A 174 61.65 -9.82 -19.98
C ASP A 174 60.30 -9.12 -19.82
N ILE A 175 60.10 -8.04 -20.56
CA ILE A 175 58.80 -7.40 -20.72
C ILE A 175 58.46 -7.34 -22.20
N MET A 176 57.22 -7.67 -22.56
CA MET A 176 56.79 -7.81 -23.95
C MET A 176 55.49 -7.06 -24.20
N LEU A 177 55.34 -6.46 -25.38
CA LEU A 177 54.06 -5.97 -25.90
C LEU A 177 53.62 -6.91 -27.03
N GLY A 178 52.61 -7.74 -26.76
CA GLY A 178 52.31 -8.88 -27.62
C GLY A 178 53.52 -9.82 -27.74
N ASN A 179 54.04 -10.01 -28.96
CA ASN A 179 55.20 -10.87 -29.22
C ASN A 179 56.54 -10.11 -29.30
N GLN A 180 56.57 -8.80 -29.03
CA GLN A 180 57.79 -7.99 -29.12
C GLN A 180 58.42 -7.71 -27.76
N TYR A 181 59.72 -7.99 -27.62
CA TYR A 181 60.51 -7.71 -26.42
C TYR A 181 60.85 -6.22 -26.31
N ILE A 182 60.60 -5.63 -25.14
CA ILE A 182 60.96 -4.24 -24.84
C ILE A 182 62.34 -4.20 -24.20
N THR A 183 63.32 -3.68 -24.93
CA THR A 183 64.73 -3.59 -24.49
C THR A 183 65.20 -2.16 -24.22
N ASN A 184 64.44 -1.15 -24.66
CA ASN A 184 64.81 0.27 -24.55
C ASN A 184 64.35 0.94 -23.24
N GLY A 185 63.75 0.18 -22.31
CA GLY A 185 63.27 0.70 -21.03
C GLY A 185 62.07 1.66 -21.13
N LYS A 186 61.40 1.76 -22.29
CA LYS A 186 60.24 2.64 -22.51
C LYS A 186 58.96 1.85 -22.72
N LEU A 187 57.90 2.26 -22.03
CA LEU A 187 56.56 1.68 -22.11
C LEU A 187 55.54 2.78 -22.45
N SER A 188 54.35 2.39 -22.87
CA SER A 188 53.28 3.30 -23.28
C SER A 188 52.06 3.16 -22.37
N THR A 189 51.51 4.29 -21.95
CA THR A 189 50.29 4.32 -21.12
C THR A 189 49.11 3.67 -21.86
N GLY A 190 48.36 2.82 -21.16
CA GLY A 190 47.16 2.15 -21.66
C GLY A 190 47.42 0.91 -22.53
N LYS A 191 48.68 0.48 -22.70
CA LYS A 191 49.04 -0.78 -23.38
C LYS A 191 49.30 -1.89 -22.36
N GLU A 192 48.82 -3.11 -22.61
CA GLU A 192 49.07 -4.26 -21.75
C GLU A 192 50.42 -4.90 -22.09
N TYR A 193 51.27 -5.09 -21.07
CA TYR A 193 52.59 -5.70 -21.20
C TYR A 193 52.67 -7.02 -20.44
N THR A 194 53.30 -8.03 -21.03
CA THR A 194 53.58 -9.32 -20.38
C THR A 194 55.00 -9.32 -19.83
N ILE A 195 55.13 -9.50 -18.52
CA ILE A 195 56.39 -9.63 -17.79
C ILE A 195 56.67 -11.11 -17.58
N LYS A 196 57.86 -11.58 -17.93
CA LYS A 196 58.24 -13.00 -17.97
C LYS A 196 59.53 -13.23 -17.18
N GLY A 197 59.43 -13.87 -16.02
CA GLY A 197 60.56 -14.21 -15.17
C GLY A 197 61.35 -15.44 -15.65
N TYR A 198 62.64 -15.45 -15.32
CA TYR A 198 63.56 -16.57 -15.57
C TYR A 198 64.30 -16.88 -14.27
N ALA A 199 63.98 -18.02 -13.67
CA ALA A 199 64.57 -18.47 -12.43
C ALA A 199 64.69 -20.00 -12.40
N SER A 200 65.54 -20.50 -11.52
CA SER A 200 65.80 -21.93 -11.33
C SER A 200 65.78 -22.30 -9.85
N SER A 201 65.22 -23.47 -9.53
CA SER A 201 65.29 -24.09 -8.21
C SER A 201 65.21 -25.62 -8.33
N PRO A 202 65.86 -26.38 -7.42
CA PRO A 202 65.80 -27.84 -7.43
C PRO A 202 64.38 -28.42 -7.36
N ASN A 203 63.45 -27.74 -6.67
CA ASN A 203 62.10 -28.24 -6.41
C ASN A 203 60.99 -27.52 -7.19
N GLY A 204 61.35 -26.68 -8.16
CA GLY A 204 60.44 -25.77 -8.85
C GLY A 204 60.36 -24.38 -8.24
N VAL A 205 59.92 -23.40 -9.04
CA VAL A 205 59.96 -21.98 -8.69
C VAL A 205 58.54 -21.43 -8.63
N LEU A 206 58.24 -20.67 -7.58
CA LEU A 206 57.07 -19.79 -7.52
C LEU A 206 57.49 -18.36 -7.80
N TYR A 207 56.74 -17.67 -8.66
CA TYR A 207 56.96 -16.28 -9.05
C TYR A 207 55.84 -15.37 -8.54
N GLU A 208 56.22 -14.24 -7.97
CA GLU A 208 55.36 -13.13 -7.56
C GLU A 208 55.83 -11.84 -8.23
N PHE A 209 54.90 -10.97 -8.62
CA PHE A 209 55.19 -9.79 -9.45
C PHE A 209 54.65 -8.53 -8.80
N TRP A 210 55.47 -7.48 -8.83
CA TRP A 210 55.16 -6.18 -8.26
C TRP A 210 55.56 -5.04 -9.18
N VAL A 211 54.90 -3.91 -9.02
CA VAL A 211 55.26 -2.64 -9.67
C VAL A 211 55.28 -1.51 -8.66
N LYS A 212 56.26 -0.61 -8.76
CA LYS A 212 56.37 0.59 -7.94
C LYS A 212 56.24 1.81 -8.82
N GLU A 213 55.31 2.69 -8.52
CA GLU A 213 55.32 4.03 -9.11
C GLU A 213 56.39 4.88 -8.37
N VAL A 214 57.42 5.35 -9.09
CA VAL A 214 58.59 6.00 -8.47
C VAL A 214 58.20 7.32 -7.80
N SER A 215 57.28 8.09 -8.39
CA SER A 215 56.83 9.38 -7.87
C SER A 215 56.13 9.27 -6.52
N THR A 216 55.36 8.19 -6.29
CA THR A 216 54.62 7.96 -5.05
C THR A 216 55.37 7.06 -4.08
N GLY A 217 56.35 6.29 -4.57
CA GLY A 217 57.08 5.32 -3.78
C GLY A 217 56.29 4.05 -3.45
N VAL A 218 55.05 3.93 -3.93
CA VAL A 218 54.11 2.86 -3.54
C VAL A 218 54.34 1.62 -4.39
N TRP A 219 54.49 0.47 -3.73
CA TRP A 219 54.49 -0.84 -4.37
C TRP A 219 53.06 -1.39 -4.49
N THR A 220 52.70 -1.85 -5.68
CA THR A 220 51.46 -2.55 -5.99
C THR A 220 51.78 -3.96 -6.44
N LYS A 221 51.17 -4.95 -5.80
CA LYS A 221 51.29 -6.34 -6.22
C LYS A 221 50.42 -6.54 -7.46
N ILE A 222 51.03 -7.02 -8.54
CA ILE A 222 50.31 -7.35 -9.78
C ILE A 222 49.98 -8.84 -9.87
N ARG A 223 50.72 -9.71 -9.15
CA ARG A 223 50.37 -11.13 -9.02
C ARG A 223 51.04 -11.81 -7.83
N ASP A 224 50.29 -12.65 -7.09
CA ASP A 224 50.81 -13.54 -6.04
C ASP A 224 51.67 -14.70 -6.58
N TYR A 225 52.40 -15.35 -5.68
CA TYR A 225 53.23 -16.53 -5.93
C TYR A 225 52.47 -17.66 -6.65
N LYS A 226 52.91 -17.99 -7.88
CA LYS A 226 52.45 -19.17 -8.65
C LYS A 226 53.59 -19.75 -9.49
N GLU A 227 53.45 -20.98 -9.95
CA GLU A 227 54.46 -21.65 -10.79
C GLU A 227 54.60 -21.01 -12.19
N ASP A 228 53.53 -20.40 -12.70
CA ASP A 228 53.59 -19.63 -13.95
C ASP A 228 54.60 -18.49 -13.82
N ARG A 229 55.46 -18.32 -14.83
CA ARG A 229 56.52 -17.31 -14.81
C ARG A 229 56.12 -15.97 -15.44
N TYR A 230 54.83 -15.72 -15.63
CA TYR A 230 54.33 -14.56 -16.38
C TYR A 230 53.33 -13.71 -15.58
N ALA A 231 53.26 -12.41 -15.84
CA ALA A 231 52.19 -11.53 -15.36
C ALA A 231 51.90 -10.44 -16.39
N ASN A 232 50.65 -10.03 -16.54
CA ASN A 232 50.29 -8.89 -17.38
C ASN A 232 50.13 -7.62 -16.53
N TRP A 233 50.55 -6.48 -17.09
CA TRP A 233 50.41 -5.18 -16.46
C TRP A 233 50.16 -4.08 -17.50
N THR A 234 49.17 -3.22 -17.22
CA THR A 234 48.83 -2.05 -18.04
C THR A 234 49.09 -0.77 -17.24
N PRO A 235 50.14 0.01 -17.54
CA PRO A 235 50.35 1.29 -16.89
C PRO A 235 49.25 2.26 -17.30
N ASN A 236 48.65 2.95 -16.33
CA ASN A 236 47.55 3.88 -16.55
C ASN A 236 47.97 5.36 -16.38
N LYS A 237 49.23 5.64 -16.03
CA LYS A 237 49.78 6.99 -15.90
C LYS A 237 51.19 7.05 -16.48
N ASN A 238 51.57 8.24 -16.93
CA ASN A 238 52.94 8.52 -17.33
C ASN A 238 53.83 8.65 -16.09
N GLY A 239 55.08 8.21 -16.20
CA GLY A 239 56.05 8.31 -15.10
C GLY A 239 57.07 7.18 -15.11
N GLN A 240 57.94 7.16 -14.10
CA GLN A 240 58.89 6.07 -13.90
C GLN A 240 58.29 4.98 -13.02
N TYR A 241 58.49 3.73 -13.41
CA TYR A 241 58.03 2.56 -12.69
C TYR A 241 59.15 1.55 -12.50
N VAL A 242 59.25 0.98 -11.30
CA VAL A 242 60.13 -0.17 -11.04
C VAL A 242 59.28 -1.43 -11.05
N ILE A 243 59.60 -2.39 -11.90
CA ILE A 243 58.96 -3.70 -11.89
C ILE A 243 59.88 -4.65 -11.14
N ALA A 244 59.31 -5.44 -10.21
CA ALA A 244 60.04 -6.43 -9.45
C ALA A 244 59.44 -7.82 -9.66
N VAL A 245 60.31 -8.81 -9.84
CA VAL A 245 59.94 -10.23 -9.87
C VAL A 245 60.62 -10.93 -8.71
N ASN A 246 59.79 -11.42 -7.80
CA ASN A 246 60.20 -12.15 -6.61
C ASN A 246 60.07 -13.65 -6.89
N VAL A 247 61.02 -14.45 -6.44
CA VAL A 247 60.98 -15.91 -6.57
C VAL A 247 61.25 -16.61 -5.25
N LYS A 248 60.67 -17.79 -5.11
CA LYS A 248 61.03 -18.74 -4.05
C LYS A 248 60.91 -20.18 -4.51
N ASP A 249 61.66 -21.06 -3.89
CA ASP A 249 61.52 -22.50 -4.03
C ASP A 249 60.12 -22.91 -3.55
N LYS A 250 59.53 -23.89 -4.22
CA LYS A 250 58.18 -24.37 -3.92
C LYS A 250 57.98 -24.76 -2.46
N TYR A 251 59.04 -25.20 -1.77
CA TYR A 251 59.00 -25.63 -0.37
C TYR A 251 59.73 -24.67 0.58
N SER A 252 60.15 -23.49 0.11
CA SER A 252 60.78 -22.48 0.97
C SER A 252 59.76 -21.84 1.93
N ASN A 253 60.11 -21.82 3.22
CA ASN A 253 59.38 -21.10 4.26
C ASN A 253 59.77 -19.62 4.35
N ALA A 254 60.74 -19.17 3.53
CA ALA A 254 61.08 -17.76 3.45
C ALA A 254 60.00 -16.98 2.69
N ASN A 255 59.86 -15.69 3.01
CA ASN A 255 58.96 -14.80 2.29
C ASN A 255 59.38 -14.66 0.81
N MET A 256 60.66 -14.82 0.51
CA MET A 256 61.26 -14.77 -0.82
C MET A 256 62.68 -15.33 -0.78
N ASP A 257 63.14 -16.02 -1.83
CA ASP A 257 64.52 -16.50 -1.96
C ASP A 257 65.38 -15.59 -2.87
N GLY A 258 64.77 -14.92 -3.86
CA GLY A 258 65.47 -14.00 -4.76
C GLY A 258 64.56 -12.96 -5.41
N ARG A 259 65.14 -11.83 -5.84
CA ARG A 259 64.44 -10.70 -6.48
C ARG A 259 65.28 -10.06 -7.56
N VAL A 260 64.66 -9.69 -8.68
CA VAL A 260 65.25 -8.81 -9.70
C VAL A 260 64.31 -7.65 -9.98
N GLU A 261 64.88 -6.46 -10.16
CA GLU A 261 64.15 -5.22 -10.46
C GLU A 261 64.73 -4.53 -11.70
N LYS A 262 63.87 -3.91 -12.52
CA LYS A 262 64.27 -2.97 -13.57
C LYS A 262 63.32 -1.79 -13.61
N THR A 263 63.85 -0.62 -13.97
CA THR A 263 63.09 0.63 -14.09
C THR A 263 62.70 0.89 -15.54
N PHE A 264 61.46 1.32 -15.74
CA PHE A 264 60.89 1.69 -17.03
C PHE A 264 60.30 3.10 -16.97
N THR A 265 60.35 3.82 -18.10
CA THR A 265 59.66 5.11 -18.28
C THR A 265 58.40 4.87 -19.10
N VAL A 266 57.24 5.22 -18.55
CA VAL A 266 55.94 5.17 -19.24
C VAL A 266 55.60 6.54 -19.80
N GLU A 267 55.37 6.62 -21.12
CA GLU A 267 55.02 7.85 -21.85
C GLU A 267 53.69 7.65 -22.62
N THR A 268 52.97 8.74 -22.93
CA THR A 268 51.82 8.66 -23.85
C THR A 268 52.32 8.71 -25.29
N GLN A 269 51.95 7.73 -26.12
CA GLN A 269 52.28 7.77 -27.54
C GLN A 269 51.34 8.74 -28.27
N SER A 270 51.85 9.88 -28.72
CA SER A 270 51.08 10.84 -29.52
C SER A 270 50.64 10.22 -30.86
N GLY A 271 49.34 10.16 -31.10
CA GLY A 271 48.74 9.72 -32.37
C GLY A 271 47.80 10.79 -32.94
N LYS A 272 47.53 10.72 -34.25
CA LYS A 272 46.55 11.56 -34.95
C LYS A 272 45.72 10.68 -35.87
N ALA A 273 44.39 10.74 -35.76
CA ALA A 273 43.51 10.00 -36.67
C ALA A 273 43.36 10.68 -38.03
N THR A 274 43.34 9.87 -39.09
CA THR A 274 43.09 10.33 -40.47
C THR A 274 41.86 9.62 -41.02
N ILE A 275 40.85 10.39 -41.45
CA ILE A 275 39.65 9.86 -42.14
C ILE A 275 39.88 9.84 -43.65
N GLN A 276 39.60 8.71 -44.30
CA GLN A 276 39.74 8.55 -45.75
C GLN A 276 38.43 8.86 -46.48
N THR A 277 37.30 8.36 -45.99
CA THR A 277 35.97 8.57 -46.60
C THR A 277 34.87 8.15 -45.61
N TYR A 278 33.61 8.31 -46.03
CA TYR A 278 32.47 7.63 -45.45
C TYR A 278 31.49 7.21 -46.53
N ASP A 279 30.73 6.14 -46.26
CA ASP A 279 29.62 5.69 -47.09
C ASP A 279 28.30 6.02 -46.43
N ILE A 280 27.24 6.08 -47.23
CA ILE A 280 25.86 6.16 -46.76
C ILE A 280 25.07 4.99 -47.35
N MET A 281 24.26 4.34 -46.53
CA MET A 281 23.54 3.12 -46.89
C MET A 281 22.07 3.18 -46.49
N LEU A 282 21.21 2.51 -47.25
CA LEU A 282 19.81 2.23 -46.91
C LEU A 282 19.60 0.72 -46.94
N GLU A 283 19.19 0.11 -45.83
CA GLU A 283 18.85 -1.33 -45.73
C GLU A 283 19.91 -2.29 -46.33
N ASN A 284 21.19 -1.90 -46.32
CA ASN A 284 22.38 -2.57 -46.87
C ASN A 284 22.81 -2.21 -48.31
N GLN A 285 22.16 -1.26 -48.98
CA GLN A 285 22.62 -0.74 -50.28
C GLN A 285 23.37 0.57 -50.16
N TYR A 286 24.54 0.67 -50.80
CA TYR A 286 25.34 1.89 -50.86
C TYR A 286 24.69 2.94 -51.77
N ILE A 287 24.51 4.15 -51.25
CA ILE A 287 23.99 5.27 -52.03
C ILE A 287 25.16 6.04 -52.66
N THR A 288 25.30 5.93 -53.98
CA THR A 288 26.33 6.63 -54.76
C THR A 288 25.79 7.82 -55.56
N SER A 289 24.47 7.95 -55.67
CA SER A 289 23.79 8.97 -56.49
C SER A 289 23.82 10.39 -55.91
N GLY A 290 24.23 10.54 -54.65
CA GLY A 290 24.11 11.81 -53.91
C GLY A 290 22.65 12.20 -53.59
N LYS A 291 21.67 11.34 -53.88
CA LYS A 291 20.25 11.57 -53.62
C LYS A 291 19.74 10.68 -52.50
N LEU A 292 19.00 11.28 -51.57
CA LEU A 292 18.36 10.63 -50.43
C LEU A 292 16.85 10.92 -50.46
N SER A 293 16.10 10.20 -49.65
CA SER A 293 14.64 10.30 -49.57
C SER A 293 14.20 10.71 -48.18
N THR A 294 13.28 11.67 -48.11
CA THR A 294 12.66 12.11 -46.84
C THR A 294 11.97 10.93 -46.15
N GLY A 295 12.18 10.79 -44.83
CA GLY A 295 11.55 9.78 -43.98
C GLY A 295 12.24 8.41 -43.95
N LYS A 296 13.27 8.17 -44.78
CA LYS A 296 14.06 6.93 -44.75
C LYS A 296 15.25 7.05 -43.80
N GLU A 297 15.52 5.99 -43.02
CA GLU A 297 16.70 5.93 -42.16
C GLU A 297 17.93 5.49 -42.95
N TYR A 298 18.99 6.29 -42.89
CA TYR A 298 20.25 6.03 -43.57
C TYR A 298 21.37 5.76 -42.57
N THR A 299 22.20 4.75 -42.83
CA THR A 299 23.40 4.46 -42.05
C THR A 299 24.61 5.11 -42.71
N ILE A 300 25.27 6.01 -41.98
CA ILE A 300 26.51 6.67 -42.39
C ILE A 300 27.67 5.89 -41.75
N LYS A 301 28.66 5.46 -42.54
CA LYS A 301 29.77 4.61 -42.09
C LYS A 301 31.11 5.23 -42.45
N GLY A 302 31.86 5.69 -41.45
CA GLY A 302 33.20 6.28 -41.60
C GLY A 302 34.31 5.24 -41.76
N TYR A 303 35.38 5.64 -42.45
CA TYR A 303 36.60 4.86 -42.63
C TYR A 303 37.79 5.75 -42.30
N ALA A 304 38.46 5.43 -41.20
CA ALA A 304 39.61 6.17 -40.68
C ALA A 304 40.63 5.23 -40.04
N SER A 305 41.86 5.71 -39.89
CA SER A 305 42.97 5.00 -39.26
C SER A 305 43.69 5.86 -38.22
N SER A 306 44.17 5.23 -37.14
CA SER A 306 45.04 5.85 -36.14
C SER A 306 45.87 4.79 -35.39
N PRO A 307 47.11 5.10 -34.93
CA PRO A 307 47.95 4.16 -34.19
C PRO A 307 47.33 3.64 -32.88
N ASN A 308 46.44 4.40 -32.24
CA ASN A 308 45.84 4.05 -30.95
C ASN A 308 44.34 3.72 -31.01
N GLY A 309 43.78 3.62 -32.22
CA GLY A 309 42.33 3.51 -32.43
C GLY A 309 41.67 4.86 -32.70
N VAL A 310 40.50 4.82 -33.34
CA VAL A 310 39.79 6.00 -33.84
C VAL A 310 38.46 6.18 -33.10
N LEU A 311 38.17 7.42 -32.71
CA LEU A 311 36.84 7.84 -32.29
C LEU A 311 36.17 8.64 -33.41
N TYR A 312 34.90 8.34 -33.69
CA TYR A 312 34.09 8.98 -34.74
C TYR A 312 32.97 9.81 -34.13
N GLU A 313 32.74 11.01 -34.65
CA GLU A 313 31.61 11.88 -34.34
C GLU A 313 30.91 12.28 -35.65
N PHE A 314 29.58 12.39 -35.64
CA PHE A 314 28.79 12.57 -36.84
C PHE A 314 27.87 13.78 -36.72
N TRP A 315 27.79 14.56 -37.80
CA TRP A 315 26.98 15.77 -37.88
C TRP A 315 26.24 15.86 -39.20
N VAL A 316 25.11 16.58 -39.19
CA VAL A 316 24.36 16.95 -40.38
C VAL A 316 24.01 18.43 -40.34
N LYS A 317 24.04 19.09 -41.50
CA LYS A 317 23.67 20.49 -41.66
C LYS A 317 22.66 20.61 -42.79
N GLU A 318 21.50 21.17 -42.49
CA GLU A 318 20.56 21.59 -43.53
C GLU A 318 21.11 22.87 -44.18
N ALA A 319 21.33 22.84 -45.50
CA ALA A 319 22.02 23.92 -46.22
C ALA A 319 21.24 25.24 -46.17
N SER A 320 19.91 25.18 -46.12
CA SER A 320 19.00 26.35 -46.06
C SER A 320 19.10 27.11 -44.73
N THR A 321 19.26 26.41 -43.61
CA THR A 321 19.33 27.03 -42.27
C THR A 321 20.76 27.31 -41.86
N GLY A 322 21.73 26.57 -42.41
CA GLY A 322 23.13 26.70 -42.08
C GLY A 322 23.54 26.09 -40.74
N VAL A 323 22.59 25.51 -39.99
CA VAL A 323 22.81 25.02 -38.62
C VAL A 323 23.30 23.56 -38.65
N TRP A 324 24.37 23.29 -37.92
CA TRP A 324 24.87 21.94 -37.68
C TRP A 324 24.12 21.27 -36.52
N ILE A 325 23.64 20.05 -36.75
CA ILE A 325 23.02 19.18 -35.77
C ILE A 325 23.93 17.99 -35.57
N LYS A 326 24.33 17.73 -34.32
CA LYS A 326 25.09 16.54 -33.98
C LYS A 326 24.15 15.35 -33.99
N ILE A 327 24.45 14.34 -34.80
CA ILE A 327 23.68 13.09 -34.82
C ILE A 327 24.29 12.03 -33.90
N ARG A 328 25.60 12.14 -33.58
CA ARG A 328 26.26 11.24 -32.63
C ARG A 328 27.60 11.78 -32.11
N ASP A 329 27.84 11.65 -30.81
CA ASP A 329 29.12 11.95 -30.15
C ASP A 329 30.25 10.97 -30.49
N TYR A 330 31.49 11.34 -30.10
CA TYR A 330 32.70 10.54 -30.26
C TYR A 330 32.58 9.14 -29.64
N LYS A 331 32.62 8.10 -30.48
CA LYS A 331 32.67 6.68 -30.10
C LYS A 331 33.55 5.88 -31.04
N GLU A 332 34.02 4.71 -30.60
CA GLU A 332 34.82 3.79 -31.43
C GLU A 332 34.01 3.19 -32.60
N ASP A 333 32.69 3.04 -32.44
CA ASP A 333 31.78 2.61 -33.50
C ASP A 333 31.86 3.56 -34.69
N ARG A 334 32.12 3.03 -35.89
CA ARG A 334 32.34 3.85 -37.09
C ARG A 334 31.06 4.23 -37.84
N TYR A 335 29.89 4.15 -37.23
CA TYR A 335 28.61 4.41 -37.91
C TYR A 335 27.60 5.20 -37.08
N ALA A 336 26.70 5.89 -37.77
CA ALA A 336 25.55 6.58 -37.20
C ALA A 336 24.34 6.47 -38.13
N ASN A 337 23.13 6.44 -37.58
CA ASN A 337 21.90 6.48 -38.37
C ASN A 337 21.32 7.90 -38.40
N TRP A 338 20.72 8.27 -39.53
CA TRP A 338 20.05 9.56 -39.70
C TRP A 338 18.84 9.45 -40.64
N THR A 339 17.73 10.07 -40.23
CA THR A 339 16.49 10.15 -41.02
C THR A 339 16.19 11.61 -41.36
N PRO A 340 16.32 12.04 -42.63
CA PRO A 340 15.92 13.39 -43.03
C PRO A 340 14.41 13.56 -42.96
N SER A 341 13.95 14.61 -42.29
CA SER A 341 12.51 14.91 -42.13
C SER A 341 11.98 15.94 -43.13
N LYS A 342 12.86 16.61 -43.89
CA LYS A 342 12.49 17.63 -44.88
C LYS A 342 13.29 17.47 -46.17
N ASN A 343 12.67 17.85 -47.27
CA ASN A 343 13.35 17.98 -48.56
C ASN A 343 14.35 19.14 -48.53
N GLY A 344 15.44 19.00 -49.27
CA GLY A 344 16.46 20.05 -49.38
C GLY A 344 17.87 19.50 -49.50
N GLN A 345 18.87 20.38 -49.49
CA GLN A 345 20.26 19.97 -49.48
C GLN A 345 20.80 19.86 -48.05
N TYR A 346 21.56 18.79 -47.81
CA TYR A 346 22.18 18.51 -46.52
C TYR A 346 23.66 18.21 -46.70
N VAL A 347 24.48 18.74 -45.80
CA VAL A 347 25.89 18.39 -45.68
C VAL A 347 26.05 17.45 -44.49
N ILE A 348 26.61 16.27 -44.72
CA ILE A 348 26.94 15.32 -43.65
C ILE A 348 28.43 15.42 -43.39
N ALA A 349 28.84 15.53 -42.13
CA ALA A 349 30.23 15.55 -41.72
C ALA A 349 30.56 14.39 -40.78
N VAL A 350 31.72 13.77 -40.98
CA VAL A 350 32.28 12.77 -40.07
C VAL A 350 33.62 13.30 -39.55
N ASN A 351 33.66 13.57 -38.25
CA ASN A 351 34.87 13.98 -37.54
C ASN A 351 35.53 12.74 -36.92
N VAL A 352 36.86 12.72 -36.92
CA VAL A 352 37.64 11.66 -36.27
C VAL A 352 38.71 12.24 -35.36
N LYS A 353 39.07 11.48 -34.32
CA LYS A 353 40.26 11.73 -33.51
C LYS A 353 40.88 10.43 -33.01
N ASP A 354 42.18 10.46 -32.75
CA ASP A 354 42.89 9.41 -32.03
C ASP A 354 42.32 9.33 -30.62
N LYS A 355 42.24 8.12 -30.08
CA LYS A 355 41.71 7.86 -28.74
C LYS A 355 42.36 8.71 -27.64
N TYR A 356 43.63 9.10 -27.83
CA TYR A 356 44.41 9.88 -26.88
C TYR A 356 44.79 11.28 -27.41
N SER A 357 44.20 11.74 -28.52
CA SER A 357 44.41 13.10 -29.00
C SER A 357 43.73 14.12 -28.07
N ASN A 358 44.48 15.17 -27.71
CA ASN A 358 43.96 16.35 -27.00
C ASN A 358 43.28 17.36 -27.94
N ALA A 359 43.33 17.14 -29.26
CA ALA A 359 42.64 17.99 -30.21
C ALA A 359 41.13 17.69 -30.21
N ASN A 360 40.32 18.71 -30.48
CA ASN A 360 38.88 18.55 -30.64
C ASN A 360 38.52 17.67 -31.85
N ILE A 361 39.30 17.78 -32.93
CA ILE A 361 39.16 17.03 -34.18
C ILE A 361 40.57 16.83 -34.76
N ASP A 362 40.91 15.60 -35.16
CA ASP A 362 42.15 15.32 -35.90
C ASP A 362 41.93 15.34 -37.42
N GLY A 363 40.76 14.90 -37.88
CA GLY A 363 40.36 14.89 -39.29
C GLY A 363 38.85 15.00 -39.47
N ARG A 364 38.42 15.57 -40.60
CA ARG A 364 37.00 15.77 -40.95
C ARG A 364 36.81 15.62 -42.45
N ILE A 365 35.75 14.91 -42.86
CA ILE A 365 35.28 14.85 -44.25
C ILE A 365 33.81 15.23 -44.29
N GLU A 366 33.41 15.96 -45.34
CA GLU A 366 32.04 16.37 -45.61
C GLU A 366 31.61 15.96 -47.02
N LYS A 367 30.36 15.52 -47.18
CA LYS A 367 29.72 15.36 -48.50
C LYS A 367 28.30 15.94 -48.47
N THR A 368 27.87 16.46 -49.61
CA THR A 368 26.53 17.04 -49.81
C THR A 368 25.59 16.04 -50.46
N PHE A 369 24.35 16.00 -49.97
CA PHE A 369 23.28 15.16 -50.49
C PHE A 369 22.01 16.00 -50.74
N THR A 370 21.25 15.64 -51.78
CA THR A 370 19.92 16.20 -52.03
C THR A 370 18.86 15.23 -51.52
N VAL A 371 18.02 15.67 -50.59
CA VAL A 371 16.88 14.92 -50.06
C VAL A 371 15.61 15.32 -50.83
N GLU A 372 14.95 14.35 -51.44
CA GLU A 372 13.71 14.52 -52.22
C GLU A 372 12.59 13.63 -51.66
N THR A 373 11.32 14.02 -51.83
CA THR A 373 10.20 13.10 -51.55
C THR A 373 10.12 12.07 -52.66
N GLN A 374 10.15 10.78 -52.31
CA GLN A 374 9.87 9.73 -53.28
C GLN A 374 8.34 9.68 -53.50
N SER A 375 7.87 10.01 -54.72
CA SER A 375 6.44 9.92 -55.04
C SER A 375 5.98 8.46 -55.07
N GLY A 376 5.23 8.04 -54.05
CA GLY A 376 4.54 6.75 -54.01
C GLY A 376 3.04 6.95 -53.73
N LYS A 377 2.20 6.07 -54.28
CA LYS A 377 0.79 5.94 -53.91
C LYS A 377 0.49 4.47 -53.66
N ALA A 378 -0.15 4.16 -52.55
CA ALA A 378 -0.62 2.80 -52.29
C ALA A 378 -1.94 2.53 -53.02
N THR A 379 -2.03 1.35 -53.64
CA THR A 379 -3.26 0.84 -54.26
C THR A 379 -3.72 -0.40 -53.50
N ILE A 380 -4.96 -0.40 -52.99
CA ILE A 380 -5.59 -1.57 -52.38
C ILE A 380 -6.34 -2.37 -53.44
N GLN A 381 -6.07 -3.67 -53.53
CA GLN A 381 -6.75 -4.57 -54.46
C GLN A 381 -8.00 -5.19 -53.83
N THR A 382 -7.88 -5.71 -52.60
CA THR A 382 -8.98 -6.38 -51.88
C THR A 382 -8.63 -6.54 -50.40
N TYR A 383 -9.55 -7.12 -49.63
CA TYR A 383 -9.27 -7.71 -48.33
C TYR A 383 -10.09 -8.98 -48.12
N ASP A 384 -9.58 -9.87 -47.27
CA ASP A 384 -10.30 -11.04 -46.81
C ASP A 384 -10.74 -10.86 -45.36
N ILE A 385 -11.75 -11.61 -44.94
CA ILE A 385 -12.12 -11.76 -43.53
C ILE A 385 -12.10 -13.25 -43.17
N MET A 386 -11.55 -13.57 -42.01
CA MET A 386 -11.31 -14.94 -41.57
C MET A 386 -11.82 -15.15 -40.14
N LEU A 387 -12.28 -16.36 -39.85
CA LEU A 387 -12.55 -16.86 -38.50
C LEU A 387 -11.69 -18.10 -38.27
N GLU A 388 -10.84 -18.11 -37.25
CA GLU A 388 -9.98 -19.27 -36.91
C GLU A 388 -9.17 -19.81 -38.11
N ASN A 389 -8.64 -18.91 -38.95
CA ASN A 389 -7.92 -19.18 -40.20
C ASN A 389 -8.76 -19.69 -41.38
N GLN A 390 -10.09 -19.71 -41.29
CA GLN A 390 -10.98 -20.00 -42.42
C GLN A 390 -11.52 -18.73 -43.06
N TYR A 391 -11.44 -18.64 -44.39
CA TYR A 391 -11.94 -17.50 -45.17
C TYR A 391 -13.46 -17.49 -45.24
N ILE A 392 -14.08 -16.35 -44.93
CA ILE A 392 -15.52 -16.15 -45.06
C ILE A 392 -15.82 -15.59 -46.45
N THR A 393 -16.52 -16.37 -47.27
CA THR A 393 -16.87 -16.01 -48.66
C THR A 393 -18.35 -15.73 -48.88
N ASN A 394 -19.21 -16.16 -47.96
CA ASN A 394 -20.67 -16.03 -48.07
C ASN A 394 -21.23 -14.68 -47.58
N GLY A 395 -20.36 -13.76 -47.12
CA GLY A 395 -20.75 -12.46 -46.58
C GLY A 395 -21.51 -12.52 -45.25
N LYS A 396 -21.55 -13.67 -44.57
CA LYS A 396 -22.23 -13.87 -43.29
C LYS A 396 -21.24 -14.03 -42.14
N LEU A 397 -21.48 -13.30 -41.06
CA LEU A 397 -20.70 -13.31 -39.83
C LEU A 397 -21.62 -13.61 -38.63
N SER A 398 -21.04 -13.94 -37.49
CA SER A 398 -21.75 -14.30 -36.26
C SER A 398 -21.42 -13.30 -35.15
N THR A 399 -22.44 -12.93 -34.40
CA THR A 399 -22.30 -12.04 -33.25
C THR A 399 -21.39 -12.66 -32.18
N GLY A 400 -20.43 -11.89 -31.66
CA GLY A 400 -19.53 -12.30 -30.58
C GLY A 400 -18.33 -13.16 -30.98
N LYS A 401 -18.16 -13.47 -32.27
CA LYS A 401 -16.95 -14.14 -32.79
C LYS A 401 -15.93 -13.10 -33.24
N GLU A 402 -14.65 -13.33 -32.95
CA GLU A 402 -13.56 -12.45 -33.41
C GLU A 402 -13.16 -12.83 -34.84
N TYR A 403 -13.19 -11.85 -35.73
CA TYR A 403 -12.82 -12.01 -37.12
C TYR A 403 -11.53 -11.25 -37.43
N THR A 404 -10.63 -11.88 -38.19
CA THR A 404 -9.41 -11.25 -38.70
C THR A 404 -9.62 -10.76 -40.12
N ILE A 405 -9.47 -9.45 -40.31
CA ILE A 405 -9.53 -8.77 -41.61
C ILE A 405 -8.10 -8.62 -42.13
N LYS A 406 -7.84 -9.01 -43.37
CA LYS A 406 -6.51 -9.01 -43.99
C LYS A 406 -6.52 -8.25 -45.31
N GLY A 407 -5.87 -7.09 -45.36
CA GLY A 407 -5.79 -6.24 -46.55
C GLY A 407 -4.72 -6.69 -47.55
N TYR A 408 -4.96 -6.50 -48.84
CA TYR A 408 -3.99 -6.73 -49.92
C TYR A 408 -3.83 -5.46 -50.72
N ALA A 409 -2.64 -4.88 -50.64
CA ALA A 409 -2.31 -3.61 -51.25
C ALA A 409 -0.83 -3.59 -51.66
N SER A 410 -0.47 -2.68 -52.56
CA SER A 410 0.90 -2.51 -53.06
C SER A 410 1.28 -1.05 -53.10
N SER A 411 2.52 -0.73 -52.73
CA SER A 411 3.13 0.59 -52.93
C SER A 411 4.64 0.46 -53.11
N PRO A 412 5.30 1.34 -53.89
CA PRO A 412 6.75 1.31 -54.09
C PRO A 412 7.58 1.40 -52.80
N ASN A 413 7.04 2.02 -51.75
CA ASN A 413 7.76 2.27 -50.50
C ASN A 413 7.22 1.49 -49.29
N GLY A 414 6.32 0.52 -49.51
CA GLY A 414 5.55 -0.13 -48.46
C GLY A 414 4.22 0.54 -48.20
N VAL A 415 3.30 -0.20 -47.59
CA VAL A 415 1.90 0.19 -47.39
C VAL A 415 1.58 0.31 -45.92
N LEU A 416 0.87 1.37 -45.54
CA LEU A 416 0.19 1.49 -44.26
C LEU A 416 -1.30 1.19 -44.44
N TYR A 417 -1.87 0.37 -43.57
CA TYR A 417 -3.28 -0.02 -43.56
C TYR A 417 -4.01 0.57 -42.36
N GLU A 418 -5.22 1.09 -42.56
CA GLU A 418 -6.13 1.53 -41.51
C GLU A 418 -7.50 0.86 -41.73
N PHE A 419 -8.19 0.50 -40.65
CA PHE A 419 -9.39 -0.32 -40.73
C PHE A 419 -10.56 0.33 -40.00
N TRP A 420 -11.73 0.27 -40.61
CA TRP A 420 -12.97 0.85 -40.11
C TRP A 420 -14.15 -0.11 -40.28
N VAL A 421 -15.15 0.06 -39.42
CA VAL A 421 -16.44 -0.63 -39.54
C VAL A 421 -17.58 0.36 -39.38
N LYS A 422 -18.64 0.20 -40.16
CA LYS A 422 -19.87 1.00 -40.09
C LYS A 422 -21.04 0.08 -39.78
N GLU A 423 -21.76 0.36 -38.70
CA GLU A 423 -23.07 -0.26 -38.46
C GLU A 423 -24.10 0.43 -39.37
N ALA A 424 -24.72 -0.31 -40.31
CA ALA A 424 -25.55 0.30 -41.34
C ALA A 424 -26.82 0.96 -40.79
N SER A 425 -27.35 0.45 -39.68
CA SER A 425 -28.56 0.98 -39.01
C SER A 425 -28.33 2.37 -38.40
N THR A 426 -27.13 2.64 -37.87
CA THR A 426 -26.78 3.92 -37.24
C THR A 426 -26.05 4.84 -38.21
N GLY A 427 -25.42 4.28 -39.24
CA GLY A 427 -24.61 5.02 -40.19
C GLY A 427 -23.26 5.49 -39.63
N VAL A 428 -22.91 5.11 -38.40
CA VAL A 428 -21.71 5.58 -37.70
C VAL A 428 -20.51 4.71 -38.06
N TRP A 429 -19.40 5.36 -38.46
CA TRP A 429 -18.11 4.72 -38.66
C TRP A 429 -17.32 4.66 -37.35
N THR A 430 -16.82 3.47 -37.03
CA THR A 430 -15.92 3.20 -35.91
C THR A 430 -14.58 2.75 -36.46
N LYS A 431 -13.51 3.44 -36.07
CA LYS A 431 -12.14 3.00 -36.39
C LYS A 431 -11.81 1.80 -35.52
N ILE A 432 -11.41 0.69 -36.12
CA ILE A 432 -10.96 -0.50 -35.40
C ILE A 432 -9.44 -0.58 -35.32
N ARG A 433 -8.71 0.12 -36.19
CA ARG A 433 -7.24 0.18 -36.16
C ARG A 433 -6.67 1.34 -36.96
N ASP A 434 -5.70 2.06 -36.40
CA ASP A 434 -4.91 3.12 -37.06
C ASP A 434 -3.93 2.58 -38.11
N TYR A 435 -3.38 3.49 -38.92
CA TYR A 435 -2.36 3.20 -39.93
C TYR A 435 -1.14 2.48 -39.36
N LYS A 436 -0.89 1.26 -39.83
CA LYS A 436 0.34 0.49 -39.57
C LYS A 436 0.72 -0.36 -40.77
N GLU A 437 1.98 -0.81 -40.83
CA GLU A 437 2.48 -1.68 -41.90
C GLU A 437 1.87 -3.08 -41.88
N ASP A 438 1.48 -3.59 -40.71
CA ASP A 438 0.80 -4.87 -40.63
C ASP A 438 -0.59 -4.75 -41.28
N ARG A 439 -0.89 -5.72 -42.14
CA ARG A 439 -2.09 -5.75 -43.00
C ARG A 439 -3.31 -6.38 -42.33
N TYR A 440 -3.31 -6.50 -41.00
CA TYR A 440 -4.30 -7.26 -40.24
C TYR A 440 -5.04 -6.39 -39.24
N ALA A 441 -6.32 -6.66 -39.02
CA ALA A 441 -7.09 -6.11 -37.92
C ALA A 441 -8.08 -7.16 -37.41
N ASN A 442 -8.32 -7.19 -36.10
CA ASN A 442 -9.35 -8.03 -35.51
C ASN A 442 -10.60 -7.21 -35.20
N TRP A 443 -11.78 -7.81 -35.38
CA TRP A 443 -13.05 -7.19 -35.06
C TRP A 443 -14.08 -8.22 -34.59
N THR A 444 -14.76 -7.90 -33.48
CA THR A 444 -15.84 -8.71 -32.90
C THR A 444 -17.15 -7.94 -32.95
N PRO A 445 -18.11 -8.30 -33.82
CA PRO A 445 -19.42 -7.65 -33.84
C PRO A 445 -20.23 -8.01 -32.60
N SER A 446 -20.77 -7.02 -31.89
CA SER A 446 -21.57 -7.24 -30.68
C SER A 446 -23.09 -7.25 -30.91
N LYS A 447 -23.55 -6.90 -32.12
CA LYS A 447 -24.97 -6.91 -32.51
C LYS A 447 -25.14 -7.53 -33.89
N SER A 448 -26.28 -8.18 -34.11
CA SER A 448 -26.71 -8.59 -35.45
C SER A 448 -27.13 -7.39 -36.30
N GLY A 449 -27.01 -7.52 -37.61
CA GLY A 449 -27.34 -6.47 -38.57
C GLY A 449 -26.38 -6.40 -39.76
N GLN A 450 -26.54 -5.38 -40.59
CA GLN A 450 -25.66 -5.11 -41.73
C GLN A 450 -24.48 -4.22 -41.30
N TYR A 451 -23.28 -4.61 -41.70
CA TYR A 451 -22.06 -3.84 -41.44
C TYR A 451 -21.25 -3.63 -42.71
N VAL A 452 -20.67 -2.45 -42.87
CA VAL A 452 -19.70 -2.16 -43.94
C VAL A 452 -18.32 -2.10 -43.31
N ILE A 453 -17.39 -2.93 -43.77
CA ILE A 453 -15.98 -2.87 -43.36
C ILE A 453 -15.22 -2.11 -44.45
N ALA A 454 -14.37 -1.18 -44.05
CA ALA A 454 -13.50 -0.44 -44.95
C ALA A 454 -12.03 -0.64 -44.59
N VAL A 455 -11.20 -0.83 -45.61
CA VAL A 455 -9.74 -0.85 -45.48
C VAL A 455 -9.17 0.31 -46.28
N ASN A 456 -8.56 1.24 -45.57
CA ASN A 456 -7.87 2.39 -46.11
C ASN A 456 -6.38 2.05 -46.23
N VAL A 457 -5.73 2.51 -47.29
CA VAL A 457 -4.29 2.36 -47.50
C VAL A 457 -3.63 3.66 -47.89
N LYS A 458 -2.35 3.80 -47.53
CA LYS A 458 -1.48 4.84 -48.07
C LYS A 458 -0.04 4.36 -48.15
N ASP A 459 0.74 4.96 -49.03
CA ASP A 459 2.18 4.78 -49.10
C ASP A 459 2.79 5.23 -47.76
N LYS A 460 3.81 4.49 -47.31
CA LYS A 460 4.49 4.75 -46.03
C LYS A 460 4.95 6.20 -45.87
N TYR A 461 5.28 6.88 -46.98
CA TYR A 461 5.76 8.26 -46.99
C TYR A 461 4.77 9.25 -47.63
N SER A 462 3.53 8.84 -47.91
CA SER A 462 2.50 9.73 -48.43
C SER A 462 2.02 10.71 -47.35
N ASN A 463 1.97 11.99 -47.71
CA ASN A 463 1.38 13.06 -46.89
C ASN A 463 -0.15 13.14 -47.06
N ALA A 464 -0.76 12.33 -47.92
CA ALA A 464 -2.20 12.26 -48.04
C ALA A 464 -2.81 11.56 -46.80
N ASN A 465 -4.06 11.92 -46.50
CA ASN A 465 -4.84 11.21 -45.46
C ASN A 465 -5.04 9.74 -45.83
N MET A 466 -5.13 9.42 -47.12
CA MET A 466 -5.31 8.09 -47.68
C MET A 466 -5.01 8.12 -49.18
N ASP A 467 -4.43 7.05 -49.73
CA ASP A 467 -4.22 6.90 -51.18
C ASP A 467 -5.27 5.99 -51.85
N GLY A 468 -5.84 5.01 -51.12
CA GLY A 468 -6.87 4.11 -51.62
C GLY A 468 -7.78 3.55 -50.53
N ARG A 469 -9.02 3.18 -50.91
CA ARG A 469 -10.03 2.59 -50.01
C ARG A 469 -10.82 1.52 -50.74
N ILE A 470 -11.16 0.45 -50.03
CA ILE A 470 -12.15 -0.53 -50.48
C ILE A 470 -13.14 -0.83 -49.34
N GLU A 471 -14.39 -1.09 -49.68
CA GLU A 471 -15.46 -1.40 -48.74
C GLU A 471 -16.19 -2.68 -49.16
N LYS A 472 -16.56 -3.54 -48.20
CA LYS A 472 -17.50 -4.67 -48.43
C LYS A 472 -18.52 -4.74 -47.31
N THR A 473 -19.71 -5.19 -47.65
CA THR A 473 -20.86 -5.34 -46.74
C THR A 473 -20.98 -6.77 -46.25
N PHE A 474 -21.27 -6.94 -44.96
CA PHE A 474 -21.47 -8.23 -44.30
C PHE A 474 -22.75 -8.23 -43.48
N THR A 475 -23.42 -9.38 -43.44
CA THR A 475 -24.56 -9.64 -42.56
C THR A 475 -24.09 -10.34 -41.30
N VAL A 476 -24.22 -9.72 -40.14
CA VAL A 476 -23.98 -10.37 -38.84
C VAL A 476 -25.28 -10.98 -38.33
N GLU A 477 -25.27 -12.28 -38.11
CA GLU A 477 -26.40 -13.06 -37.61
C GLU A 477 -26.18 -13.42 -36.12
N ILE A 478 -27.28 -13.68 -35.40
CA ILE A 478 -27.20 -14.27 -34.06
C ILE A 478 -27.05 -15.77 -34.25
N GLN A 479 -25.95 -16.35 -33.75
CA GLN A 479 -25.83 -17.80 -33.70
C GLN A 479 -26.73 -18.32 -32.59
N SER A 480 -27.79 -19.06 -32.94
CA SER A 480 -28.66 -19.69 -31.95
C SER A 480 -27.85 -20.73 -31.15
N GLY A 481 -27.83 -20.56 -29.83
CA GLY A 481 -27.17 -21.45 -28.89
C GLY A 481 -28.08 -21.74 -27.71
N LYS A 482 -27.85 -22.88 -27.05
CA LYS A 482 -28.53 -23.28 -25.81
C LYS A 482 -27.47 -23.70 -24.80
N ALA A 483 -27.50 -23.13 -23.59
CA ALA A 483 -26.60 -23.58 -22.54
C ALA A 483 -27.09 -24.86 -21.86
N THR A 484 -26.15 -25.76 -21.56
CA THR A 484 -26.41 -26.99 -20.79
C THR A 484 -25.58 -26.96 -19.51
N ILE A 485 -26.23 -27.13 -18.36
CA ILE A 485 -25.57 -27.25 -17.05
C ILE A 485 -25.46 -28.73 -16.66
N GLN A 486 -24.25 -29.17 -16.29
CA GLN A 486 -24.02 -30.54 -15.85
C GLN A 486 -24.28 -30.69 -14.35
N THR A 487 -23.70 -29.81 -13.53
CA THR A 487 -23.78 -29.87 -12.06
C THR A 487 -23.32 -28.55 -11.45
N TYR A 488 -23.30 -28.47 -10.12
CA TYR A 488 -22.60 -27.45 -9.37
C TYR A 488 -22.00 -28.02 -8.09
N ASP A 489 -20.93 -27.39 -7.61
CA ASP A 489 -20.35 -27.67 -6.30
C ASP A 489 -20.73 -26.59 -5.30
N ILE A 490 -20.67 -26.93 -4.01
CA ILE A 490 -20.76 -25.97 -2.92
C ILE A 490 -19.54 -26.10 -2.03
N MET A 491 -18.94 -24.98 -1.65
CA MET A 491 -17.66 -24.92 -0.95
C MET A 491 -17.76 -24.01 0.26
N LEU A 492 -17.04 -24.36 1.34
CA LEU A 492 -16.80 -23.48 2.48
C LEU A 492 -15.31 -23.12 2.49
N GLY A 493 -14.97 -21.89 2.08
CA GLY A 493 -13.59 -21.55 1.76
C GLY A 493 -13.06 -22.42 0.60
N ASN A 494 -11.98 -23.16 0.84
CA ASN A 494 -11.37 -24.05 -0.17
C ASN A 494 -11.85 -25.53 -0.05
N GLN A 495 -12.79 -25.82 0.85
CA GLN A 495 -13.26 -27.19 1.10
C GLN A 495 -14.58 -27.45 0.38
N TYR A 496 -14.64 -28.54 -0.40
CA TYR A 496 -15.86 -29.00 -1.05
C TYR A 496 -16.77 -29.71 -0.06
N ILE A 497 -18.05 -29.32 -0.02
CA ILE A 497 -19.03 -29.97 0.84
C ILE A 497 -19.67 -31.15 0.10
N THR A 498 -19.51 -32.33 0.68
CA THR A 498 -20.14 -33.58 0.21
C THR A 498 -21.11 -34.07 1.28
N GLY A 499 -22.31 -34.50 0.89
CA GLY A 499 -23.30 -35.08 1.82
C GLY A 499 -24.47 -34.17 2.22
N GLY A 500 -24.62 -33.00 1.58
CA GLY A 500 -25.84 -32.20 1.70
C GLY A 500 -26.06 -31.54 3.06
N LYS A 501 -25.08 -31.51 3.96
CA LYS A 501 -25.16 -30.83 5.25
C LYS A 501 -24.39 -29.52 5.23
N LEU A 502 -25.03 -28.45 5.69
CA LEU A 502 -24.49 -27.11 5.81
C LEU A 502 -24.73 -26.59 7.23
N SER A 503 -24.08 -25.49 7.60
CA SER A 503 -24.20 -24.85 8.89
C SER A 503 -24.69 -23.41 8.71
N SER A 504 -25.66 -23.02 9.53
CA SER A 504 -26.17 -21.66 9.52
C SER A 504 -25.08 -20.65 9.90
N GLY A 505 -25.13 -19.45 9.31
CA GLY A 505 -24.17 -18.36 9.54
C GLY A 505 -22.83 -18.49 8.81
N LYS A 506 -22.56 -19.62 8.12
CA LYS A 506 -21.37 -19.78 7.28
C LYS A 506 -21.67 -19.38 5.84
N THR A 507 -20.73 -18.71 5.19
CA THR A 507 -20.86 -18.33 3.78
C THR A 507 -20.31 -19.44 2.89
N TYR A 508 -21.17 -19.96 2.02
CA TYR A 508 -20.82 -20.99 1.06
C TYR A 508 -20.73 -20.42 -0.35
N THR A 509 -19.72 -20.85 -1.10
CA THR A 509 -19.56 -20.53 -2.52
C THR A 509 -20.12 -21.66 -3.37
N ILE A 510 -21.13 -21.34 -4.17
CA ILE A 510 -21.76 -22.23 -5.15
C ILE A 510 -21.05 -22.00 -6.49
N LYS A 511 -20.62 -23.07 -7.16
CA LYS A 511 -19.88 -23.02 -8.42
C LYS A 511 -20.54 -23.89 -9.47
N GLY A 512 -21.12 -23.28 -10.50
CA GLY A 512 -21.79 -23.98 -11.60
C GLY A 512 -20.84 -24.51 -12.68
N TYR A 513 -21.16 -25.65 -13.28
CA TYR A 513 -20.45 -26.23 -14.42
C TYR A 513 -21.41 -26.40 -15.59
N ALA A 514 -21.19 -25.63 -16.65
CA ALA A 514 -22.07 -25.58 -17.81
C ALA A 514 -21.27 -25.25 -19.07
N SER A 515 -21.87 -25.49 -20.23
CA SER A 515 -21.29 -25.17 -21.54
C SER A 515 -22.33 -24.57 -22.50
N SER A 516 -21.88 -23.67 -23.37
CA SER A 516 -22.65 -23.20 -24.54
C SER A 516 -21.68 -22.74 -25.66
N PRO A 517 -22.14 -22.71 -26.93
CA PRO A 517 -21.33 -22.24 -28.07
C PRO A 517 -20.91 -20.76 -28.02
N ASN A 518 -21.65 -19.93 -27.27
CA ASN A 518 -21.50 -18.47 -27.23
C ASN A 518 -21.10 -17.94 -25.85
N GLY A 519 -20.87 -18.82 -24.88
CA GLY A 519 -20.65 -18.47 -23.48
C GLY A 519 -21.92 -18.60 -22.63
N VAL A 520 -21.72 -18.93 -21.35
CA VAL A 520 -22.80 -19.24 -20.40
C VAL A 520 -23.04 -18.07 -19.46
N LEU A 521 -24.30 -17.71 -19.26
CA LEU A 521 -24.74 -16.87 -18.16
C LEU A 521 -25.35 -17.74 -17.06
N TYR A 522 -24.95 -17.53 -15.81
CA TYR A 522 -25.42 -18.25 -14.63
C TYR A 522 -26.27 -17.36 -13.72
N GLU A 523 -27.39 -17.89 -13.23
CA GLU A 523 -28.27 -17.29 -12.24
C GLU A 523 -28.49 -18.28 -11.08
N PHE A 524 -28.54 -17.79 -9.83
CA PHE A 524 -28.54 -18.61 -8.62
C PHE A 524 -29.74 -18.30 -7.76
N TRP A 525 -30.40 -19.35 -7.29
CA TRP A 525 -31.57 -19.27 -6.44
C TRP A 525 -31.46 -20.23 -5.27
N VAL A 526 -32.13 -19.88 -4.17
CA VAL A 526 -32.34 -20.77 -3.03
C VAL A 526 -33.81 -20.80 -2.65
N LYS A 527 -34.32 -21.98 -2.34
CA LYS A 527 -35.66 -22.20 -1.82
C LYS A 527 -35.57 -22.62 -0.37
N GLU A 528 -36.27 -21.94 0.52
CA GLU A 528 -36.54 -22.47 1.86
C GLU A 528 -37.72 -23.47 1.75
N VAL A 529 -37.49 -24.74 2.07
CA VAL A 529 -38.49 -25.80 1.81
C VAL A 529 -39.74 -25.64 2.68
N SER A 530 -39.58 -25.19 3.94
CA SER A 530 -40.68 -25.00 4.88
C SER A 530 -41.68 -23.94 4.45
N THR A 531 -41.21 -22.85 3.83
CA THR A 531 -42.06 -21.75 3.35
C THR A 531 -42.41 -21.90 1.87
N GLY A 532 -41.66 -22.70 1.13
CA GLY A 532 -41.80 -22.84 -0.32
C GLY A 532 -41.25 -21.66 -1.12
N VAL A 533 -40.70 -20.64 -0.47
CA VAL A 533 -40.32 -19.36 -1.09
C VAL A 533 -38.94 -19.47 -1.76
N TRP A 534 -38.88 -19.08 -3.04
CA TRP A 534 -37.63 -18.92 -3.78
C TRP A 534 -37.08 -17.50 -3.60
N THR A 535 -35.80 -17.43 -3.25
CA THR A 535 -35.03 -16.19 -3.16
C THR A 535 -33.92 -16.22 -4.20
N LYS A 536 -33.86 -15.20 -5.04
CA LYS A 536 -32.74 -15.04 -5.98
C LYS A 536 -31.51 -14.58 -5.21
N ILE A 537 -30.41 -15.33 -5.34
CA ILE A 537 -29.12 -14.98 -4.75
C ILE A 537 -28.32 -14.12 -5.72
N ARG A 538 -28.42 -14.38 -7.04
CA ARG A 538 -27.70 -13.62 -8.06
C ARG A 538 -28.37 -13.71 -9.44
N ASP A 539 -28.48 -12.58 -10.13
CA ASP A 539 -28.90 -12.48 -11.53
C ASP A 539 -27.89 -13.09 -12.51
N TYR A 540 -28.33 -13.31 -13.76
CA TYR A 540 -27.50 -13.80 -14.86
C TYR A 540 -26.21 -13.00 -15.05
N LYS A 541 -25.06 -13.66 -14.91
CA LYS A 541 -23.72 -13.15 -15.25
C LYS A 541 -22.83 -14.28 -15.78
N GLU A 542 -21.76 -13.94 -16.50
CA GLU A 542 -20.79 -14.92 -17.03
C GLU A 542 -19.97 -15.62 -15.94
N ASP A 543 -19.78 -14.95 -14.79
CA ASP A 543 -19.19 -15.55 -13.61
C ASP A 543 -20.03 -16.78 -13.19
N ARG A 544 -19.36 -17.91 -12.88
CA ARG A 544 -20.02 -19.18 -12.52
C ARG A 544 -20.19 -19.38 -11.01
N TYR A 545 -19.94 -18.36 -10.20
CA TYR A 545 -19.91 -18.41 -8.75
C TYR A 545 -21.04 -17.56 -8.13
N ALA A 546 -21.53 -17.97 -6.97
CA ALA A 546 -22.37 -17.15 -6.11
C ALA A 546 -22.12 -17.52 -4.64
N ASN A 547 -22.20 -16.53 -3.75
CA ASN A 547 -22.07 -16.75 -2.32
C ASN A 547 -23.44 -16.74 -1.66
N TRP A 548 -23.70 -17.72 -0.78
CA TRP A 548 -24.92 -17.80 0.00
C TRP A 548 -24.60 -18.10 1.46
N THR A 549 -25.25 -17.37 2.37
CA THR A 549 -25.12 -17.57 3.82
C THR A 549 -26.51 -17.92 4.36
N PRO A 550 -26.81 -19.20 4.63
CA PRO A 550 -28.05 -19.54 5.32
C PRO A 550 -28.07 -18.91 6.71
N ASN A 551 -29.20 -18.36 7.11
CA ASN A 551 -29.39 -17.68 8.41
C ASN A 551 -30.45 -18.35 9.28
N LYS A 552 -30.88 -19.57 8.93
CA LYS A 552 -31.84 -20.38 9.68
C LYS A 552 -31.53 -21.85 9.45
N SER A 553 -31.88 -22.68 10.44
CA SER A 553 -31.89 -24.14 10.27
C SER A 553 -33.05 -24.58 9.40
N GLY A 554 -32.87 -25.69 8.68
CA GLY A 554 -33.93 -26.32 7.91
C GLY A 554 -33.44 -26.85 6.58
N GLN A 555 -34.37 -27.32 5.76
CA GLN A 555 -34.06 -27.85 4.44
C GLN A 555 -34.15 -26.73 3.38
N PHE A 556 -33.13 -26.66 2.52
CA PHE A 556 -33.04 -25.69 1.43
C PHE A 556 -32.75 -26.40 0.11
N VAL A 557 -33.28 -25.86 -0.99
CA VAL A 557 -32.92 -26.30 -2.36
C VAL A 557 -32.16 -25.17 -3.04
N ILE A 558 -30.97 -25.44 -3.54
CA ILE A 558 -30.22 -24.48 -4.35
C ILE A 558 -30.41 -24.85 -5.82
N ALA A 559 -30.80 -23.88 -6.64
CA ALA A 559 -30.91 -24.00 -8.07
C ALA A 559 -29.88 -23.12 -8.78
N VAL A 560 -29.23 -23.68 -9.80
CA VAL A 560 -28.38 -22.95 -10.73
C VAL A 560 -29.03 -23.02 -12.10
N ASN A 561 -29.49 -21.87 -12.59
CA ASN A 561 -30.05 -21.70 -13.92
C ASN A 561 -28.94 -21.22 -14.85
N VAL A 562 -28.94 -21.70 -16.10
CA VAL A 562 -28.02 -21.25 -17.13
C VAL A 562 -28.76 -20.89 -18.41
N LYS A 563 -28.18 -19.94 -19.14
CA LYS A 563 -28.57 -19.66 -20.53
C LYS A 563 -27.36 -19.29 -21.37
N ASP A 564 -27.49 -19.53 -22.67
CA ASP A 564 -26.58 -19.00 -23.68
C ASP A 564 -26.67 -17.47 -23.66
N LYS A 565 -25.53 -16.80 -23.83
CA LYS A 565 -25.42 -15.34 -23.82
C LYS A 565 -26.44 -14.64 -24.73
N TYR A 566 -26.82 -15.28 -25.84
CA TYR A 566 -27.76 -14.74 -26.82
C TYR A 566 -29.10 -15.49 -26.87
N SER A 567 -29.36 -16.42 -25.94
CA SER A 567 -30.67 -17.08 -25.86
C SER A 567 -31.76 -16.07 -25.48
N SER A 568 -32.87 -16.12 -26.21
CA SER A 568 -34.10 -15.39 -25.89
C SER A 568 -34.95 -16.09 -24.83
N ALA A 569 -34.62 -17.33 -24.46
CA ALA A 569 -35.29 -18.04 -23.39
C ALA A 569 -34.91 -17.47 -22.01
N SER A 570 -35.82 -17.59 -21.05
CA SER A 570 -35.58 -17.18 -19.66
C SER A 570 -34.60 -18.10 -18.94
N VAL A 571 -34.57 -19.39 -19.29
CA VAL A 571 -33.66 -20.42 -18.79
C VAL A 571 -33.44 -21.46 -19.90
N ASP A 572 -32.20 -21.82 -20.20
CA ASP A 572 -31.90 -22.92 -21.14
C ASP A 572 -31.70 -24.25 -20.42
N GLY A 573 -31.07 -24.22 -19.24
CA GLY A 573 -30.79 -25.39 -18.42
C GLY A 573 -30.83 -25.07 -16.93
N LYS A 574 -31.14 -26.07 -16.10
CA LYS A 574 -31.28 -25.92 -14.65
C LYS A 574 -30.87 -27.19 -13.93
N VAL A 575 -30.13 -27.04 -12.82
CA VAL A 575 -29.84 -28.13 -11.87
C VAL A 575 -30.20 -27.68 -10.46
N GLU A 576 -30.80 -28.58 -9.69
CA GLU A 576 -31.18 -28.36 -8.28
C GLU A 576 -30.56 -29.43 -7.39
N LYS A 577 -30.17 -29.06 -6.15
CA LYS A 577 -29.79 -30.01 -5.09
C LYS A 577 -30.32 -29.53 -3.75
N SER A 578 -30.65 -30.48 -2.88
CA SER A 578 -31.18 -30.23 -1.54
C SER A 578 -30.08 -30.28 -0.48
N PHE A 579 -30.17 -29.41 0.51
CA PHE A 579 -29.26 -29.31 1.63
C PHE A 579 -30.03 -29.16 2.94
N ASN A 580 -29.55 -29.80 4.00
CA ASN A 580 -30.00 -29.56 5.37
C ASN A 580 -29.01 -28.60 6.04
N VAL A 581 -29.52 -27.49 6.55
CA VAL A 581 -28.76 -26.51 7.32
C VAL A 581 -29.01 -26.78 8.80
N ASP A 582 -27.94 -27.14 9.51
CA ASP A 582 -27.95 -27.30 10.96
C ASP A 582 -27.62 -25.95 11.63
N CYS A 583 -28.18 -25.70 12.82
CA CYS A 583 -27.79 -24.58 13.67
C CYS A 583 -27.27 -25.09 15.01
N GLU A 584 -26.13 -24.55 15.47
CA GLU A 584 -25.74 -24.68 16.87
C GLU A 584 -26.46 -23.57 17.65
N GLN A 585 -27.30 -23.96 18.61
CA GLN A 585 -27.96 -22.98 19.48
C GLN A 585 -26.92 -22.24 20.31
N GLY A 586 -26.82 -20.93 20.11
CA GLY A 586 -26.00 -20.04 20.94
C GLY A 586 -26.83 -19.35 22.02
N LYS A 587 -26.15 -18.66 22.93
CA LYS A 587 -26.77 -17.79 23.93
C LYS A 587 -26.07 -16.43 23.93
N ALA A 588 -26.81 -15.36 23.65
CA ALA A 588 -26.26 -14.02 23.73
C ALA A 588 -26.23 -13.50 25.18
N THR A 589 -25.14 -12.82 25.55
CA THR A 589 -24.99 -12.14 26.85
C THR A 589 -24.69 -10.67 26.61
N ILE A 590 -25.51 -9.78 27.15
CA ILE A 590 -25.28 -8.33 27.11
C ILE A 590 -24.50 -7.90 28.36
N GLN A 591 -23.38 -7.20 28.15
CA GLN A 591 -22.55 -6.71 29.24
C GLN A 591 -23.04 -5.35 29.74
N THR A 592 -23.31 -4.42 28.82
CA THR A 592 -23.74 -3.05 29.16
C THR A 592 -24.29 -2.34 27.91
N TYR A 593 -24.66 -1.07 28.07
CA TYR A 593 -24.90 -0.15 26.96
C TYR A 593 -24.47 1.27 27.31
N ASP A 594 -24.15 2.07 26.31
CA ASP A 594 -23.89 3.50 26.44
C ASP A 594 -25.06 4.32 25.92
N ILE A 595 -25.19 5.55 26.42
CA ILE A 595 -26.07 6.57 25.88
C ILE A 595 -25.21 7.73 25.38
N MET A 596 -25.51 8.22 24.18
CA MET A 596 -24.78 9.29 23.53
C MET A 596 -25.73 10.40 23.06
N LEU A 597 -25.27 11.64 23.12
CA LEU A 597 -25.90 12.80 22.47
C LEU A 597 -24.94 13.32 21.40
N GLY A 598 -25.22 13.01 20.13
CA GLY A 598 -24.22 13.12 19.07
C GLY A 598 -23.03 12.19 19.38
N ASP A 599 -21.82 12.73 19.36
CA ASP A 599 -20.59 11.96 19.64
C ASP A 599 -20.20 11.92 21.14
N LYS A 600 -20.99 12.54 22.03
CA LYS A 600 -20.68 12.64 23.46
C LYS A 600 -21.38 11.56 24.27
N TYR A 601 -20.63 10.85 25.10
CA TYR A 601 -21.14 9.86 26.05
C TYR A 601 -21.76 10.53 27.29
N ILE A 602 -22.96 10.10 27.66
CA ILE A 602 -23.69 10.57 28.84
C ILE A 602 -23.40 9.65 30.03
N THR A 603 -22.74 10.18 31.05
CA THR A 603 -22.40 9.45 32.29
C THR A 603 -23.19 9.94 33.51
N SER A 604 -23.86 11.10 33.41
CA SER A 604 -24.57 11.76 34.52
C SER A 604 -25.89 11.07 34.92
N TYR A 605 -26.31 10.01 34.22
CA TYR A 605 -27.65 9.42 34.33
C TYR A 605 -28.79 10.46 34.21
N GLN A 606 -28.51 11.61 33.61
CA GLN A 606 -29.45 12.69 33.36
C GLN A 606 -29.55 12.93 31.85
N LEU A 607 -30.76 13.13 31.37
CA LEU A 607 -31.09 13.41 29.98
C LEU A 607 -31.91 14.69 29.91
N GLU A 608 -31.70 15.50 28.89
CA GLU A 608 -32.52 16.67 28.59
C GLU A 608 -33.74 16.28 27.74
N ILE A 609 -34.90 16.82 28.12
CA ILE A 609 -36.14 16.70 27.36
C ILE A 609 -35.99 17.25 25.93
N GLY A 610 -36.57 16.57 24.94
CA GLY A 610 -36.58 16.98 23.53
C GLY A 610 -35.28 16.75 22.77
N LYS A 611 -34.21 16.25 23.41
CA LYS A 611 -32.97 15.83 22.74
C LYS A 611 -33.05 14.37 22.32
N THR A 612 -32.47 14.03 21.17
CA THR A 612 -32.42 12.64 20.69
C THR A 612 -31.12 11.99 21.14
N TYR A 613 -31.24 10.88 21.86
CA TYR A 613 -30.12 10.10 22.36
C TYR A 613 -29.96 8.79 21.60
N THR A 614 -28.72 8.43 21.31
CA THR A 614 -28.35 7.13 20.72
C THR A 614 -27.93 6.17 21.82
N ILE A 615 -28.64 5.05 21.91
CA ILE A 615 -28.36 3.95 22.83
C ILE A 615 -27.55 2.91 22.06
N LYS A 616 -26.44 2.45 22.62
CA LYS A 616 -25.51 1.52 21.98
C LYS A 616 -25.27 0.31 22.88
N GLY A 617 -25.76 -0.86 22.50
CA GLY A 617 -25.59 -2.11 23.24
C GLY A 617 -24.21 -2.76 23.03
N TYR A 618 -23.69 -3.42 24.06
CA TYR A 618 -22.49 -4.25 23.98
C TYR A 618 -22.81 -5.64 24.49
N ALA A 619 -22.84 -6.61 23.57
CA ALA A 619 -23.17 -7.99 23.84
C ALA A 619 -22.33 -8.93 22.97
N ASN A 620 -22.21 -10.18 23.44
CA ASN A 620 -21.48 -11.24 22.74
C ASN A 620 -22.35 -12.49 22.60
N SER A 621 -22.13 -13.26 21.54
CA SER A 621 -22.65 -14.63 21.36
C SER A 621 -21.64 -15.45 20.55
N THR A 622 -21.80 -16.78 20.55
CA THR A 622 -21.07 -17.69 19.66
C THR A 622 -21.47 -17.52 18.19
N ASN A 623 -22.73 -17.13 17.93
CA ASN A 623 -23.21 -16.72 16.61
C ASN A 623 -23.36 -15.19 16.54
N LYS A 624 -24.43 -14.70 15.90
CA LYS A 624 -24.77 -13.26 15.86
C LYS A 624 -25.71 -12.87 16.98
N VAL A 625 -25.59 -11.63 17.45
CA VAL A 625 -26.48 -11.04 18.46
C VAL A 625 -27.58 -10.21 17.79
N LEU A 626 -28.82 -10.40 18.21
CA LEU A 626 -29.94 -9.51 17.93
C LEU A 626 -30.22 -8.66 19.16
N TYR A 627 -30.43 -7.35 18.98
CA TYR A 627 -30.73 -6.37 20.04
C TYR A 627 -32.17 -5.86 19.93
N GLU A 628 -32.87 -5.77 21.05
CA GLU A 628 -34.20 -5.14 21.17
C GLU A 628 -34.13 -4.05 22.25
N PHE A 629 -34.78 -2.92 22.01
CA PHE A 629 -34.67 -1.74 22.87
C PHE A 629 -36.04 -1.29 23.38
N TRP A 630 -36.10 -0.99 24.66
CA TRP A 630 -37.31 -0.53 25.34
C TRP A 630 -37.02 0.66 26.25
N VAL A 631 -38.06 1.46 26.47
CA VAL A 631 -38.07 2.54 27.45
C VAL A 631 -39.29 2.37 28.35
N LYS A 632 -39.07 2.37 29.66
CA LYS A 632 -40.10 2.34 30.68
C LYS A 632 -40.17 3.69 31.38
N ASP A 633 -41.31 4.35 31.32
CA ASP A 633 -41.63 5.49 32.15
C ASP A 633 -41.90 4.98 33.58
N LEU A 634 -41.06 5.34 34.54
CA LEU A 634 -41.16 4.84 35.91
C LEU A 634 -42.24 5.54 36.73
N ASN A 635 -42.72 6.70 36.29
CA ASN A 635 -43.79 7.43 36.98
C ASN A 635 -45.16 6.82 36.64
N THR A 636 -45.34 6.39 35.39
CA THR A 636 -46.62 5.83 34.91
C THR A 636 -46.61 4.30 34.79
N GLY A 637 -45.42 3.68 34.81
CA GLY A 637 -45.24 2.26 34.51
C GLY A 637 -45.32 1.92 33.01
N SER A 638 -45.55 2.91 32.14
CA SER A 638 -45.72 2.70 30.70
C SER A 638 -44.43 2.16 30.07
N LEU A 639 -44.55 1.09 29.29
CA LEU A 639 -43.43 0.43 28.62
C LEU A 639 -43.58 0.55 27.11
N ILE A 640 -42.60 1.15 26.45
CA ILE A 640 -42.60 1.42 25.02
C ILE A 640 -41.42 0.66 24.39
N LYS A 641 -41.71 -0.15 23.36
CA LYS A 641 -40.68 -0.71 22.51
C LYS A 641 -40.23 0.36 21.52
N ILE A 642 -38.95 0.71 21.54
CA ILE A 642 -38.40 1.68 20.58
C ILE A 642 -37.79 1.01 19.35
N ARG A 643 -37.47 -0.30 19.44
CA ARG A 643 -36.98 -1.07 18.30
C ARG A 643 -37.05 -2.59 18.53
N ASP A 644 -37.52 -3.34 17.53
CA ASP A 644 -37.51 -4.81 17.51
C ASP A 644 -36.11 -5.42 17.40
N PHE A 645 -36.01 -6.74 17.63
CA PHE A 645 -34.77 -7.51 17.48
C PHE A 645 -34.14 -7.34 16.09
N ASN A 646 -32.91 -6.82 16.06
CA ASN A 646 -32.11 -6.63 14.85
C ASN A 646 -30.61 -6.76 15.18
N GLU A 647 -29.77 -7.14 14.21
CA GLU A 647 -28.31 -7.22 14.35
C GLU A 647 -27.66 -5.87 14.69
N ASP A 648 -28.28 -4.76 14.27
CA ASP A 648 -27.81 -3.42 14.61
C ASP A 648 -27.86 -3.21 16.13
N ARG A 649 -26.77 -2.73 16.73
CA ARG A 649 -26.67 -2.51 18.18
C ARG A 649 -27.08 -1.10 18.63
N TYR A 650 -27.62 -0.29 17.72
CA TYR A 650 -28.02 1.09 17.99
C TYR A 650 -29.55 1.27 17.97
N ALA A 651 -30.04 2.15 18.83
CA ALA A 651 -31.41 2.68 18.77
C ALA A 651 -31.43 4.15 19.21
N ASN A 652 -32.35 4.94 18.68
CA ASN A 652 -32.51 6.34 19.05
C ASN A 652 -33.78 6.54 19.88
N TRP A 653 -33.70 7.39 20.89
CA TRP A 653 -34.86 7.78 21.71
C TRP A 653 -34.83 9.27 22.06
N THR A 654 -35.99 9.91 21.96
CA THR A 654 -36.20 11.33 22.30
C THR A 654 -37.22 11.41 23.43
N PRO A 655 -36.82 11.65 24.68
CA PRO A 655 -37.78 11.86 25.77
C PRO A 655 -38.63 13.11 25.50
N THR A 656 -39.94 12.97 25.54
CA THR A 656 -40.91 14.06 25.32
C THR A 656 -41.56 14.56 26.60
N LYS A 657 -41.26 13.95 27.76
CA LYS A 657 -41.80 14.29 29.07
C LYS A 657 -40.69 14.23 30.13
N LEU A 658 -40.83 15.07 31.17
CA LEU A 658 -39.96 15.04 32.35
C LEU A 658 -40.29 13.82 33.21
N GLY A 659 -39.29 13.26 33.90
CA GLY A 659 -39.51 12.12 34.80
C GLY A 659 -38.35 11.14 34.82
N ARG A 660 -38.52 10.02 35.52
CA ARG A 660 -37.52 8.95 35.54
C ARG A 660 -37.89 7.87 34.54
N TYR A 661 -36.92 7.45 33.74
CA TYR A 661 -37.08 6.44 32.70
C TYR A 661 -36.06 5.33 32.87
N ALA A 662 -36.47 4.08 32.72
CA ALA A 662 -35.56 2.96 32.60
C ALA A 662 -35.40 2.58 31.12
N ILE A 663 -34.17 2.52 30.65
CA ILE A 663 -33.86 2.02 29.31
C ILE A 663 -33.40 0.57 29.44
N ILE A 664 -34.07 -0.32 28.72
CA ILE A 664 -33.84 -1.76 28.77
C ILE A 664 -33.34 -2.21 27.41
N VAL A 665 -32.18 -2.86 27.39
CA VAL A 665 -31.61 -3.47 26.19
C VAL A 665 -31.65 -4.98 26.38
N LYS A 666 -32.43 -5.67 25.55
CA LYS A 666 -32.52 -7.13 25.52
C LYS A 666 -31.70 -7.65 24.35
N VAL A 667 -31.08 -8.81 24.54
CA VAL A 667 -30.34 -9.49 23.48
C VAL A 667 -30.71 -10.95 23.39
N LYS A 668 -30.55 -11.51 22.20
CA LYS A 668 -30.57 -12.96 21.98
C LYS A 668 -29.65 -13.37 20.85
N ASP A 669 -29.21 -14.61 20.89
CA ASP A 669 -28.56 -15.24 19.76
C ASP A 669 -29.56 -15.36 18.60
N ILE A 670 -29.08 -15.19 17.38
CA ILE A 670 -29.92 -15.26 16.17
C ILE A 670 -30.64 -16.62 16.03
N PHE A 671 -30.11 -17.69 16.63
CA PHE A 671 -30.73 -19.03 16.63
C PHE A 671 -31.38 -19.40 17.97
N SER A 672 -31.41 -18.49 18.95
CA SER A 672 -32.07 -18.76 20.24
C SER A 672 -33.59 -18.84 20.06
N SER A 673 -34.18 -19.89 20.63
CA SER A 673 -35.63 -20.06 20.75
C SER A 673 -36.23 -19.28 21.92
N ASN A 674 -35.41 -18.69 22.80
CA ASN A 674 -35.88 -17.87 23.90
C ASN A 674 -36.41 -16.53 23.40
N VAL A 675 -37.35 -15.94 24.15
CA VAL A 675 -37.85 -14.57 23.88
C VAL A 675 -36.69 -13.55 23.95
N SER A 676 -35.80 -13.72 24.92
CA SER A 676 -34.51 -13.04 25.04
C SER A 676 -33.54 -13.93 25.84
N ASP A 677 -32.24 -13.86 25.56
CA ASP A 677 -31.23 -14.63 26.31
C ASP A 677 -30.68 -13.87 27.52
N SER A 678 -30.59 -12.54 27.41
CA SER A 678 -30.03 -11.65 28.43
C SER A 678 -30.57 -10.22 28.28
N GLN A 679 -30.57 -9.44 29.36
CA GLN A 679 -30.99 -8.04 29.34
C GLN A 679 -30.22 -7.20 30.38
N VAL A 680 -30.08 -5.91 30.12
CA VAL A 680 -29.56 -4.90 31.06
C VAL A 680 -30.48 -3.68 31.10
N GLU A 681 -30.57 -3.06 32.27
CA GLU A 681 -31.43 -1.90 32.54
C GLU A 681 -30.62 -0.82 33.26
N LYS A 682 -30.80 0.45 32.88
CA LYS A 682 -30.30 1.62 33.62
C LYS A 682 -31.39 2.69 33.68
N THR A 683 -31.44 3.42 34.77
CA THR A 683 -32.42 4.48 35.02
C THR A 683 -31.81 5.85 34.79
N PHE A 684 -32.56 6.73 34.12
CA PHE A 684 -32.18 8.10 33.80
C PHE A 684 -33.25 9.08 34.26
N ALA A 685 -32.83 10.26 34.72
CA ALA A 685 -33.74 11.37 34.99
C ALA A 685 -33.80 12.30 33.78
N VAL A 686 -34.99 12.56 33.25
CA VAL A 686 -35.23 13.54 32.20
C VAL A 686 -35.58 14.88 32.83
N ILE A 687 -34.74 15.90 32.58
CA ILE A 687 -34.82 17.24 33.16
C ILE A 687 -35.04 18.33 32.09
N SER A 688 -35.52 19.50 32.52
CA SER A 688 -35.66 20.70 31.70
C SER A 688 -34.50 21.67 31.93
N ASN A 689 -33.95 22.26 30.85
CA ASN A 689 -32.82 23.20 30.94
C ASN A 689 -33.24 24.68 31.12
N ALA A 690 -34.44 24.95 31.67
CA ALA A 690 -34.93 26.30 31.91
C ALA A 690 -34.58 26.77 33.35
N GLY A 691 -33.51 27.55 33.49
CA GLY A 691 -33.25 28.40 34.67
C GLY A 691 -32.95 27.68 36.00
N SER A 692 -31.88 26.88 36.05
CA SER A 692 -31.36 26.24 37.27
C SER A 692 -31.25 27.22 38.45
N LYS A 693 -31.92 26.90 39.57
CA LYS A 693 -31.83 27.62 40.85
C LYS A 693 -30.44 27.49 41.43
N THR A 694 -29.88 28.56 41.98
CA THR A 694 -28.53 28.59 42.55
C THR A 694 -28.56 28.55 44.07
N VAL A 695 -28.00 27.51 44.68
CA VAL A 695 -27.84 27.39 46.14
C VAL A 695 -26.37 27.54 46.50
N VAL A 696 -26.07 28.44 47.44
CA VAL A 696 -24.74 28.51 48.04
C VAL A 696 -24.72 27.65 49.30
N VAL A 697 -23.82 26.67 49.33
CA VAL A 697 -23.60 25.78 50.47
C VAL A 697 -22.34 26.23 51.19
N ASP A 698 -22.51 26.74 52.40
CA ASP A 698 -21.44 27.19 53.26
C ASP A 698 -21.09 26.13 54.32
N ALA A 699 -19.87 25.59 54.22
CA ALA A 699 -19.32 24.73 55.25
C ALA A 699 -18.67 25.61 56.32
N GLY A 700 -19.30 25.74 57.50
CA GLY A 700 -18.82 26.57 58.60
C GLY A 700 -17.36 26.31 58.96
N HIS A 701 -16.66 27.35 59.42
CA HIS A 701 -15.23 27.31 59.80
C HIS A 701 -14.30 26.87 58.64
N GLY A 702 -13.09 26.39 58.94
CA GLY A 702 -12.13 25.91 57.93
C GLY A 702 -10.80 26.68 57.94
N GLY A 703 -9.73 26.02 57.53
CA GLY A 703 -8.38 26.55 57.61
C GLY A 703 -7.95 26.75 59.07
N TYR A 704 -7.68 28.01 59.44
CA TYR A 704 -7.20 28.41 60.77
C TYR A 704 -8.22 28.21 61.88
N ASP A 705 -9.51 28.28 61.55
CA ASP A 705 -10.61 28.16 62.51
C ASP A 705 -11.13 26.71 62.52
N SER A 706 -10.97 26.03 63.66
CA SER A 706 -11.45 24.66 63.85
C SER A 706 -12.95 24.57 64.07
N GLY A 707 -13.60 25.67 64.44
CA GLY A 707 -14.88 25.64 65.14
C GLY A 707 -14.76 24.92 66.48
N ALA A 708 -15.91 24.46 67.00
CA ALA A 708 -15.96 23.68 68.23
C ALA A 708 -15.22 22.33 68.08
N VAL A 709 -14.63 21.86 69.19
CA VAL A 709 -13.88 20.59 69.23
C VAL A 709 -14.54 19.65 70.24
N GLY A 710 -14.95 18.48 69.77
CA GLY A 710 -15.58 17.46 70.59
C GLY A 710 -14.61 16.74 71.54
N PRO A 711 -15.13 15.98 72.53
CA PRO A 711 -14.33 15.27 73.53
C PRO A 711 -13.29 14.25 72.99
N THR A 712 -13.46 13.70 71.78
CA THR A 712 -12.44 12.88 71.09
C THR A 712 -11.45 13.68 70.24
N GLY A 713 -11.63 15.00 70.11
CA GLY A 713 -10.82 15.85 69.23
C GLY A 713 -11.36 16.03 67.81
N ILE A 714 -12.59 15.58 67.54
CA ILE A 714 -13.25 15.87 66.25
C ILE A 714 -13.54 17.37 66.17
N LYS A 715 -13.22 17.97 65.04
CA LYS A 715 -13.41 19.40 64.80
C LYS A 715 -14.65 19.63 63.97
N GLU A 716 -15.43 20.63 64.34
CA GLU A 716 -16.62 21.06 63.62
C GLU A 716 -16.35 21.27 62.13
N LYS A 717 -15.24 21.95 61.79
CA LYS A 717 -14.87 22.22 60.39
C LYS A 717 -14.79 20.97 59.49
N ASP A 718 -14.47 19.81 60.07
CA ASP A 718 -14.34 18.55 59.33
C ASP A 718 -15.71 17.91 59.09
N VAL A 719 -16.61 18.01 60.07
CA VAL A 719 -18.00 17.52 59.97
C VAL A 719 -18.78 18.37 58.99
N THR A 720 -18.72 19.70 59.13
CA THR A 720 -19.47 20.64 58.28
C THR A 720 -19.06 20.51 56.82
N LEU A 721 -17.76 20.32 56.52
CA LEU A 721 -17.28 20.09 55.16
C LEU A 721 -17.84 18.81 54.55
N LYS A 722 -17.82 17.70 55.30
CA LYS A 722 -18.32 16.40 54.80
C LYS A 722 -19.81 16.48 54.49
N VAL A 723 -20.61 17.09 55.36
CA VAL A 723 -22.05 17.26 55.15
C VAL A 723 -22.34 18.22 54.01
N ALA A 724 -21.61 19.35 53.91
CA ALA A 724 -21.75 20.31 52.82
C ALA A 724 -21.51 19.67 51.45
N LEU A 725 -20.43 18.90 51.30
CA LEU A 725 -20.12 18.21 50.04
C LEU A 725 -21.20 17.20 49.65
N LYS A 726 -21.69 16.40 50.62
CA LYS A 726 -22.80 15.46 50.41
C LYS A 726 -24.07 16.20 50.01
N LEU A 727 -24.43 17.28 50.70
CA LEU A 727 -25.60 18.10 50.40
C LEU A 727 -25.52 18.65 48.98
N GLY A 728 -24.41 19.31 48.64
CA GLY A 728 -24.28 19.92 47.33
C GLY A 728 -24.36 18.90 46.20
N LYS A 729 -23.77 17.71 46.36
CA LYS A 729 -23.91 16.61 45.39
C LYS A 729 -25.37 16.18 45.20
N ILE A 730 -26.15 16.12 46.28
CA ILE A 730 -27.59 15.79 46.20
C ILE A 730 -28.34 16.89 45.46
N LEU A 731 -28.07 18.16 45.75
CA LEU A 731 -28.71 19.31 45.09
C LEU A 731 -28.36 19.36 43.59
N GLU A 732 -27.09 19.18 43.22
CA GLU A 732 -26.64 19.09 41.81
C GLU A 732 -27.33 17.94 41.07
N ASN A 733 -27.45 16.77 41.70
CA ASN A 733 -28.19 15.64 41.14
C ASN A 733 -29.69 15.92 40.93
N ASN A 734 -30.23 16.96 41.56
CA ASN A 734 -31.62 17.43 41.42
C ASN A 734 -31.73 18.71 40.56
N GLY A 735 -30.70 19.07 39.79
CA GLY A 735 -30.75 20.18 38.84
C GLY A 735 -30.52 21.58 39.44
N VAL A 736 -30.16 21.64 40.72
CA VAL A 736 -29.79 22.88 41.41
C VAL A 736 -28.31 23.17 41.16
N LYS A 737 -27.99 24.39 40.75
CA LYS A 737 -26.61 24.86 40.65
C LYS A 737 -26.07 25.11 42.06
N VAL A 738 -25.02 24.39 42.44
CA VAL A 738 -24.40 24.55 43.76
C VAL A 738 -23.13 25.38 43.65
N ILE A 739 -22.95 26.29 44.61
CA ILE A 739 -21.72 27.05 44.81
C ILE A 739 -21.26 26.83 46.24
N TYR A 740 -20.09 26.26 46.41
CA TYR A 740 -19.51 26.03 47.73
C TYR A 740 -18.71 27.25 48.19
N THR A 741 -18.81 27.64 49.47
CA THR A 741 -17.84 28.60 50.03
C THR A 741 -16.45 27.97 50.12
N ARG A 742 -16.38 26.68 50.46
CA ARG A 742 -15.17 25.85 50.39
C ARG A 742 -15.50 24.40 50.06
N THR A 743 -14.59 23.75 49.35
CA THR A 743 -14.64 22.30 49.03
C THR A 743 -13.51 21.51 49.68
N SER A 744 -12.63 22.18 50.42
CA SER A 744 -11.52 21.58 51.17
C SER A 744 -11.22 22.39 52.44
N ASP A 745 -10.24 21.97 53.24
CA ASP A 745 -9.74 22.75 54.39
C ASP A 745 -8.74 23.85 53.97
N ASN A 746 -8.36 23.91 52.69
CA ASN A 746 -7.62 25.03 52.14
C ASN A 746 -8.62 26.14 51.73
N VAL A 747 -8.63 27.23 52.48
CA VAL A 747 -9.63 28.30 52.37
C VAL A 747 -9.04 29.54 51.70
N SER A 748 -9.88 30.31 51.01
CA SER A 748 -9.47 31.50 50.26
C SER A 748 -9.52 32.80 51.07
N TRP A 749 -10.03 32.75 52.31
CA TRP A 749 -10.18 33.91 53.18
C TRP A 749 -9.06 34.05 54.21
N PRO A 750 -8.81 35.27 54.73
CA PRO A 750 -7.76 35.52 55.73
C PRO A 750 -8.03 34.83 57.07
N SER A 751 -6.96 34.64 57.86
CA SER A 751 -7.02 34.16 59.25
C SER A 751 -7.52 35.24 60.22
N ASN A 752 -8.69 35.80 59.94
CA ASN A 752 -9.38 36.81 60.74
C ASN A 752 -10.90 36.63 60.61
N GLU A 753 -11.59 36.46 61.74
CA GLU A 753 -13.01 36.09 61.77
C GLU A 753 -13.90 37.07 61.00
N SER A 754 -13.71 38.38 61.19
CA SER A 754 -14.52 39.38 60.50
C SER A 754 -14.31 39.37 58.99
N GLN A 755 -13.10 39.09 58.51
CA GLN A 755 -12.78 39.03 57.09
C GLN A 755 -13.22 37.71 56.46
N ASP A 756 -13.14 36.61 57.21
CA ASP A 756 -13.68 35.28 56.84
C ASP A 756 -15.19 35.37 56.57
N LEU A 757 -15.96 35.83 57.57
CA LEU A 757 -17.42 35.93 57.45
C LEU A 757 -17.83 36.87 56.30
N ALA A 758 -17.07 37.96 56.06
CA ALA A 758 -17.29 38.85 54.93
C ALA A 758 -17.02 38.16 53.58
N ALA A 759 -15.98 37.33 53.47
CA ALA A 759 -15.66 36.60 52.25
C ALA A 759 -16.74 35.58 51.88
N ARG A 760 -17.27 34.83 52.86
CA ARG A 760 -18.37 33.88 52.63
C ARG A 760 -19.63 34.56 52.11
N VAL A 761 -20.00 35.69 52.71
CA VAL A 761 -21.12 36.51 52.27
C VAL A 761 -20.89 37.05 50.86
N ALA A 762 -19.66 37.49 50.55
CA ALA A 762 -19.31 38.00 49.23
C ALA A 762 -19.46 36.93 48.13
N ILE A 763 -19.12 35.66 48.42
CA ILE A 763 -19.36 34.53 47.50
C ILE A 763 -20.86 34.43 47.19
N ALA A 764 -21.73 34.52 48.19
CA ALA A 764 -23.17 34.43 47.97
C ALA A 764 -23.72 35.63 47.18
N ASN A 765 -23.39 36.85 47.61
CA ASN A 765 -23.92 38.06 47.01
C ASN A 765 -23.46 38.28 45.56
N SER A 766 -22.32 37.71 45.16
CA SER A 766 -21.77 37.86 43.80
C SER A 766 -22.33 36.86 42.78
N ASN A 767 -23.12 35.86 43.19
CA ASN A 767 -23.41 34.68 42.36
C ASN A 767 -24.89 34.45 42.00
N LYS A 768 -25.75 35.49 42.09
CA LYS A 768 -27.20 35.37 41.83
C LYS A 768 -27.84 34.22 42.61
N THR A 769 -27.48 34.10 43.87
CA THR A 769 -27.92 33.03 44.76
C THR A 769 -29.42 33.12 45.03
N ASP A 770 -30.16 32.02 44.85
CA ASP A 770 -31.57 31.89 45.23
C ASP A 770 -31.73 31.54 46.72
N LEU A 771 -30.76 30.80 47.30
CA LEU A 771 -30.73 30.41 48.71
C LEU A 771 -29.28 30.20 49.21
N TYR A 772 -28.99 30.68 50.41
CA TYR A 772 -27.74 30.44 51.13
C TYR A 772 -27.97 29.52 52.33
N VAL A 773 -27.16 28.48 52.47
CA VAL A 773 -27.28 27.47 53.54
C VAL A 773 -25.94 27.28 54.21
N SER A 774 -25.82 27.70 55.46
CA SER A 774 -24.63 27.47 56.29
C SER A 774 -24.83 26.24 57.18
N ILE A 775 -23.81 25.40 57.28
CA ILE A 775 -23.83 24.14 58.04
C ILE A 775 -22.82 24.23 59.17
N HIS A 776 -23.29 23.97 60.39
CA HIS A 776 -22.56 24.08 61.65
C HIS A 776 -22.88 22.91 62.60
N THR A 777 -22.10 22.80 63.67
CA THR A 777 -22.40 21.94 64.81
C THR A 777 -22.25 22.73 66.10
N ASN A 778 -23.25 22.68 66.96
CA ASN A 778 -23.31 23.52 68.14
C ASN A 778 -22.35 23.01 69.24
N SER A 779 -22.13 23.82 70.28
CA SER A 779 -21.50 23.38 71.52
C SER A 779 -22.06 24.14 72.73
N PHE A 780 -22.31 23.43 73.83
CA PHE A 780 -22.72 24.04 75.09
C PHE A 780 -22.42 23.09 76.26
N ASN A 781 -21.24 23.24 76.86
CA ASN A 781 -20.73 22.57 78.06
C ASN A 781 -20.82 21.03 78.12
N GLY A 782 -21.11 20.37 77.00
CA GLY A 782 -21.26 18.92 76.86
C GLY A 782 -22.59 18.33 77.32
N SER A 783 -23.53 19.13 77.84
CA SER A 783 -24.84 18.63 78.32
C SER A 783 -26.00 18.88 77.35
N ALA A 784 -25.91 19.91 76.52
CA ALA A 784 -26.94 20.19 75.52
C ALA A 784 -26.95 19.12 74.41
N ASN A 785 -28.10 18.94 73.77
CA ASN A 785 -28.30 18.04 72.64
C ASN A 785 -29.45 18.55 71.75
N GLY A 786 -29.52 18.05 70.53
CA GLY A 786 -30.55 18.33 69.54
C GLY A 786 -30.07 19.16 68.35
N THR A 787 -30.92 19.23 67.32
CA THR A 787 -30.68 20.02 66.10
C THR A 787 -31.57 21.27 66.08
N GLU A 788 -31.06 22.36 65.53
CA GLU A 788 -31.77 23.64 65.37
C GLU A 788 -31.40 24.31 64.05
N THR A 789 -32.32 25.11 63.52
CA THR A 789 -32.10 25.88 62.29
C THR A 789 -32.41 27.35 62.53
N TYR A 790 -31.47 28.22 62.16
CA TYR A 790 -31.58 29.66 62.27
C TYR A 790 -31.88 30.31 60.93
N TYR A 791 -32.63 31.41 60.95
CA TYR A 791 -32.81 32.33 59.83
C TYR A 791 -32.71 33.78 60.32
N TYR A 792 -32.55 34.74 59.41
CA TYR A 792 -32.59 36.16 59.76
C TYR A 792 -34.03 36.67 59.88
N ASP A 793 -34.32 37.42 60.95
CA ASP A 793 -35.66 37.97 61.19
C ASP A 793 -36.12 38.86 60.01
N GLY A 794 -37.39 38.74 59.64
CA GLY A 794 -37.96 39.39 58.45
C GLY A 794 -37.77 38.65 57.11
N SER A 795 -37.00 37.56 57.04
CA SER A 795 -36.85 36.75 55.81
C SER A 795 -37.94 35.68 55.68
N ALA A 796 -39.04 35.96 54.97
CA ALA A 796 -40.15 35.01 54.79
C ALA A 796 -39.70 33.70 54.12
N LYS A 797 -38.85 33.78 53.09
CA LYS A 797 -38.28 32.60 52.42
C LYS A 797 -37.28 31.87 53.30
N GLY A 798 -36.44 32.60 54.05
CA GLY A 798 -35.52 31.99 55.01
C GLY A 798 -36.27 31.22 56.10
N LYS A 799 -37.38 31.78 56.61
CA LYS A 799 -38.28 31.12 57.55
C LYS A 799 -38.87 29.82 56.96
N GLU A 800 -39.44 29.89 55.76
CA GLU A 800 -40.00 28.70 55.09
C GLU A 800 -38.94 27.60 54.91
N THR A 801 -37.74 27.96 54.44
CA THR A 801 -36.64 27.01 54.29
C THR A 801 -36.24 26.41 55.63
N ALA A 802 -36.07 27.23 56.68
CA ALA A 802 -35.67 26.77 58.00
C ALA A 802 -36.69 25.80 58.60
N GLU A 803 -38.00 26.09 58.48
CA GLU A 803 -39.08 25.21 58.96
C GLU A 803 -39.09 23.86 58.23
N LYS A 804 -38.90 23.85 56.91
CA LYS A 804 -38.85 22.61 56.12
C LYS A 804 -37.60 21.79 56.41
N VAL A 805 -36.44 22.44 56.49
CA VAL A 805 -35.17 21.77 56.81
C VAL A 805 -35.19 21.20 58.23
N GLN A 806 -35.63 21.98 59.23
CA GLN A 806 -35.75 21.51 60.60
C GLN A 806 -36.66 20.28 60.70
N LYS A 807 -37.84 20.33 60.07
CA LYS A 807 -38.78 19.21 60.05
C LYS A 807 -38.18 17.95 59.44
N GLU A 808 -37.49 18.06 58.31
CA GLU A 808 -36.88 16.90 57.65
C GLU A 808 -35.68 16.35 58.43
N LEU A 809 -34.90 17.21 59.08
CA LEU A 809 -33.82 16.78 59.98
C LEU A 809 -34.39 15.96 61.13
N VAL A 810 -35.33 16.50 61.91
CA VAL A 810 -35.93 15.79 63.05
C VAL A 810 -36.49 14.44 62.64
N ASN A 811 -37.22 14.39 61.51
CA ASN A 811 -37.78 13.14 60.98
C ASN A 811 -36.70 12.12 60.55
N SER A 812 -35.56 12.58 60.02
CA SER A 812 -34.55 11.71 59.41
C SER A 812 -33.46 11.27 60.36
N ILE A 813 -33.08 12.11 61.33
CA ILE A 813 -31.94 11.84 62.23
C ILE A 813 -32.36 11.58 63.68
N GLY A 814 -33.60 11.91 64.05
CA GLY A 814 -34.18 11.54 65.35
C GLY A 814 -33.56 12.23 66.57
N LEU A 815 -32.78 13.31 66.37
CA LEU A 815 -32.28 14.14 67.47
C LEU A 815 -33.39 15.00 68.07
N TYR A 816 -33.17 15.51 69.28
CA TYR A 816 -34.09 16.40 69.95
C TYR A 816 -34.37 17.65 69.11
N ASP A 817 -35.65 17.97 68.89
CA ASP A 817 -36.07 19.13 68.10
C ASP A 817 -35.98 20.40 68.93
N ARG A 818 -34.96 21.23 68.65
CA ARG A 818 -34.77 22.53 69.30
C ARG A 818 -35.45 23.67 68.55
N GLY A 819 -36.14 23.36 67.46
CA GLY A 819 -36.96 24.26 66.68
C GLY A 819 -36.19 25.20 65.75
N VAL A 820 -36.97 26.06 65.10
CA VAL A 820 -36.47 27.14 64.24
C VAL A 820 -36.35 28.43 65.05
N LYS A 821 -35.23 29.14 64.90
CA LYS A 821 -34.88 30.33 65.68
C LYS A 821 -34.43 31.48 64.78
N THR A 822 -34.44 32.70 65.33
CA THR A 822 -33.83 33.86 64.69
C THR A 822 -32.52 34.23 65.37
N ALA A 823 -31.52 34.64 64.60
CA ALA A 823 -30.25 35.12 65.12
C ALA A 823 -29.63 36.19 64.21
N GLY A 824 -28.86 37.10 64.82
CA GLY A 824 -28.14 38.16 64.12
C GLY A 824 -26.79 37.73 63.55
N TYR A 825 -26.58 36.44 63.26
CA TYR A 825 -25.31 35.92 62.75
C TYR A 825 -24.91 36.65 61.46
N TYR A 826 -23.62 36.96 61.32
CA TYR A 826 -23.12 37.82 60.25
C TYR A 826 -23.50 37.29 58.85
N VAL A 827 -23.36 35.98 58.63
CA VAL A 827 -23.68 35.32 57.35
C VAL A 827 -25.19 35.30 57.05
N LEU A 828 -26.05 35.34 58.06
CA LEU A 828 -27.49 35.42 57.87
C LEU A 828 -27.91 36.86 57.57
N LYS A 829 -27.39 37.82 58.34
CA LYS A 829 -27.76 39.25 58.27
C LYS A 829 -27.27 39.95 57.00
N ASN A 830 -26.08 39.61 56.51
CA ASN A 830 -25.43 40.33 55.41
C ASN A 830 -25.55 39.64 54.04
N THR A 831 -26.16 38.45 53.97
CA THR A 831 -26.47 37.79 52.70
C THR A 831 -27.77 38.36 52.14
N ILE A 832 -27.75 38.80 50.87
CA ILE A 832 -28.89 39.44 50.19
C ILE A 832 -30.01 38.42 49.93
N SER A 833 -29.63 37.20 49.59
CA SER A 833 -30.55 36.09 49.32
C SER A 833 -31.12 35.52 50.62
N PRO A 834 -32.27 34.80 50.57
CA PRO A 834 -32.74 34.00 51.71
C PRO A 834 -31.61 33.14 52.27
N SER A 835 -31.44 33.15 53.59
CA SER A 835 -30.30 32.51 54.27
C SER A 835 -30.78 31.71 55.49
N ILE A 836 -30.21 30.52 55.66
CA ILE A 836 -30.38 29.70 56.86
C ILE A 836 -29.03 29.21 57.38
N LEU A 837 -28.95 28.93 58.68
CA LEU A 837 -27.81 28.29 59.34
C LEU A 837 -28.33 27.08 60.12
N VAL A 838 -27.78 25.90 59.83
CA VAL A 838 -28.21 24.63 60.40
C VAL A 838 -27.19 24.15 61.41
N GLU A 839 -27.62 23.95 62.66
CA GLU A 839 -26.86 23.24 63.68
C GLU A 839 -27.27 21.77 63.68
N LEU A 840 -26.39 20.90 63.19
CA LEU A 840 -26.69 19.47 63.00
C LEU A 840 -26.89 18.70 64.31
N GLY A 841 -26.30 19.20 65.39
CA GLY A 841 -26.19 18.57 66.72
C GLY A 841 -25.10 19.29 67.53
N PHE A 842 -24.90 18.89 68.78
CA PHE A 842 -23.89 19.43 69.70
C PHE A 842 -22.62 18.58 69.66
N ILE A 843 -21.53 19.10 69.10
CA ILE A 843 -20.28 18.34 68.94
C ILE A 843 -19.57 18.05 70.26
N ASP A 844 -19.86 18.85 71.30
CA ASP A 844 -19.33 18.65 72.64
C ASP A 844 -20.14 17.65 73.48
N ASN A 845 -21.34 17.25 73.01
CA ASN A 845 -22.12 16.17 73.59
C ASN A 845 -21.58 14.82 73.11
N ARG A 846 -21.15 13.96 74.03
CA ARG A 846 -20.49 12.70 73.68
C ARG A 846 -21.29 11.78 72.75
N ASN A 847 -22.62 11.74 72.91
CA ASN A 847 -23.46 10.86 72.10
C ASN A 847 -23.66 11.44 70.69
N GLU A 848 -23.82 12.75 70.58
CA GLU A 848 -23.97 13.42 69.28
C GLU A 848 -22.64 13.55 68.55
N GLU A 849 -21.50 13.67 69.24
CA GLU A 849 -20.15 13.59 68.65
C GLU A 849 -19.96 12.28 67.86
N ILE A 850 -20.38 11.14 68.43
CA ILE A 850 -20.31 9.82 67.77
C ILE A 850 -21.16 9.81 66.49
N LEU A 851 -22.35 10.39 66.55
CA LEU A 851 -23.24 10.51 65.40
C LEU A 851 -22.66 11.45 64.35
N LEU A 852 -22.23 12.65 64.72
CA LEU A 852 -21.64 13.65 63.83
C LEU A 852 -20.38 13.14 63.11
N ASN A 853 -19.63 12.22 63.72
CA ASN A 853 -18.48 11.57 63.06
C ASN A 853 -18.87 10.45 62.06
N SER A 854 -20.09 9.92 62.17
CA SER A 854 -20.55 8.79 61.36
C SER A 854 -20.94 9.24 59.94
N ASP A 855 -20.39 8.56 58.93
CA ASP A 855 -20.72 8.83 57.53
C ASP A 855 -22.22 8.63 57.24
N TRP A 856 -22.84 7.63 57.87
CA TRP A 856 -24.28 7.37 57.76
C TRP A 856 -25.10 8.55 58.26
N PHE A 857 -24.74 9.11 59.41
CA PHE A 857 -25.45 10.24 60.00
C PHE A 857 -25.25 11.52 59.19
N GLN A 858 -24.01 11.78 58.74
CA GLN A 858 -23.68 12.90 57.85
C GLN A 858 -24.48 12.82 56.53
N GLN A 859 -24.61 11.61 55.97
CA GLN A 859 -25.42 11.36 54.78
C GLN A 859 -26.91 11.62 55.05
N LYS A 860 -27.44 11.18 56.20
CA LYS A 860 -28.83 11.45 56.60
C LYS A 860 -29.12 12.93 56.78
N CYS A 861 -28.20 13.67 57.41
CA CYS A 861 -28.28 15.12 57.52
C CYS A 861 -28.34 15.79 56.14
N ALA A 862 -27.43 15.43 55.24
CA ALA A 862 -27.38 15.97 53.89
C ALA A 862 -28.67 15.68 53.09
N GLU A 863 -29.20 14.46 53.17
CA GLU A 863 -30.48 14.04 52.54
C GLU A 863 -31.66 14.86 53.08
N ALA A 864 -31.74 15.02 54.40
CA ALA A 864 -32.80 15.77 55.05
C ALA A 864 -32.77 17.27 54.71
N ILE A 865 -31.59 17.89 54.73
CA ILE A 865 -31.42 19.29 54.35
C ILE A 865 -31.79 19.48 52.87
N ALA A 866 -31.31 18.60 51.98
CA ALA A 866 -31.65 18.67 50.56
C ALA A 866 -33.16 18.55 50.33
N LYS A 867 -33.81 17.61 51.01
CA LYS A 867 -35.27 17.41 50.92
C LYS A 867 -36.03 18.63 51.42
N GLY A 868 -35.59 19.25 52.51
CA GLY A 868 -36.17 20.50 53.01
C GLY A 868 -36.06 21.64 52.01
N ILE A 869 -34.88 21.83 51.41
CA ILE A 869 -34.60 22.86 50.41
C ILE A 869 -35.46 22.66 49.15
N LEU A 870 -35.43 21.46 48.57
CA LEU A 870 -36.17 21.12 47.35
C LEU A 870 -37.69 21.12 47.56
N GLY A 871 -38.14 21.03 48.82
CA GLY A 871 -39.55 21.14 49.17
C GLY A 871 -40.06 22.57 49.29
N THR A 872 -39.22 23.60 49.20
CA THR A 872 -39.63 25.02 49.32
C THR A 872 -40.41 25.51 48.10
N SER A 873 -41.24 26.54 48.27
CA SER A 873 -42.14 27.06 47.24
C SER A 873 -41.44 27.75 46.05
N PHE A 874 -40.13 28.00 46.16
CA PHE A 874 -39.36 28.84 45.24
C PHE A 874 -38.10 28.17 44.67
N MET A 875 -37.83 26.94 45.10
CA MET A 875 -36.82 26.02 44.56
C MET A 875 -37.48 25.07 43.58
#